data_AF-A0A7Y2YD39-F1
#
_entry.id   AF-A0A7Y2YD39-F1
#
_cell.length_a   1.000
_cell.length_b   1.000
_cell.length_c   1.000
_cell.angle_alpha   90.00
_cell.angle_beta   90.00
_cell.angle_gamma   90.00
#
_symmetry.space_group_name_H-M   'P 1'
#
loop_
_entity.id
_entity.type
_entity.pdbx_description
1 polymer ?
#
loop_
_entity_poly.entity_id
_entity_poly.type
_entity_poly.pdbx_seq_one_letter_code
_entity_poly.pdbx_strand_id
1 'polypeptide(L)'
;MGDTLRTVFYARHLDLGAKITEFGGWDMPLQYPDGILQEHLATRKRAGLFDVSHMGRFVVSGDGALPFLQHVLSNNAAALDVGLGQYTMIQNPAGGIIDDAYLYRFVEDEYLLVVNASNREKDWQHLEGQHAGFADVTMADRTFELAMLSLQGPLAKDILAPAITGELPEPMRNELSVVEIDGARVLLARTGYTGEPLCFELFIESDDAVAIWDLLTDRGAVPVGLGARDSLRLEAGLPLYGHELGLDPEGEEIPAFASDLSRFAVSFSPLKGEFIGREALYDQFQALKRILDQDFSDVTALPRRVLLLELEGRGIARPGDRVVRDGRHVGYVTSGTMVPFWSTEGEGVESQFGDDNARRAIALALLDSDLWDGDRVEVEIRGRSTPALIVPYFLRAEAPPFARSIVHTRQEDETAGEALPTARKVRHLIDDALANTRWRQHDCINLIPSEMSLSPAVKLLSVMDPVGRYAEHKQVKALDEAEVFYYQGTDFIWEVEERLKQEMMDFLGCSSVEARLISGQMANMTVFSAMVDYINRADRKSEQRRMRKVMNNHIIKGGHLSSQPMGALKDYVARDPRTEKAAAVNFPVLRDNPYRIDTAAARELMAEHRPELVILGKSMVLHPEPVAEMRAAIDELDLDCVLMYDMAHVLGLVGPHFQEPFREGADVVTGSTHKTFYGTQRGVIGSRFTEDDTRFPFWEAVERRAFPGAVSNHHLGTLLGLLMAAYEMNAFRETYQPAVIANARAFARALDDCGLEVSGDPQAGFTETHQVLLEVGYSRGPQAARRLEENNIIVNYQASPEEEGFTASGSLRMGVSEMTRFGMGPEDFGELAELIRDVLTGRMTVKARVAEFRKRFIEMRYCFNEDDLEERLNALHELV
;
A
#
# COMPACT_ATOMS: atom_id res chain seq x y z
N MET A 1 29.04 16.27 40.45
CA MET A 1 28.70 15.31 39.38
C MET A 1 28.13 14.12 40.09
N GLY A 2 26.81 13.90 39.98
CA GLY A 2 26.21 12.66 40.47
C GLY A 2 26.66 11.50 39.60
N ASP A 3 26.58 10.28 40.11
CA ASP A 3 26.89 9.09 39.32
C ASP A 3 25.82 8.92 38.23
N THR A 4 26.24 8.91 36.95
CA THR A 4 25.38 8.60 35.80
C THR A 4 25.00 7.12 35.80
N LEU A 5 23.79 6.82 35.31
CA LEU A 5 23.30 5.45 35.16
C LEU A 5 24.00 4.75 33.98
N ARG A 6 24.02 3.42 33.97
CA ARG A 6 24.69 2.60 32.94
C ARG A 6 23.76 1.51 32.43
N THR A 7 23.73 1.32 31.11
CA THR A 7 23.01 0.21 30.48
C THR A 7 23.78 -1.11 30.70
N VAL A 8 23.09 -2.24 30.50
CA VAL A 8 23.73 -3.57 30.54
C VAL A 8 24.85 -3.72 29.51
N PHE A 9 24.81 -2.92 28.44
CA PHE A 9 25.80 -2.92 27.36
C PHE A 9 27.02 -2.02 27.62
N TYR A 10 27.07 -1.28 28.74
CA TYR A 10 28.14 -0.32 29.00
C TYR A 10 29.55 -0.90 28.87
N ALA A 11 29.79 -2.09 29.43
CA ALA A 11 31.10 -2.76 29.31
C ALA A 11 31.41 -3.12 27.85
N ARG A 12 30.42 -3.62 27.10
CA ARG A 12 30.57 -3.95 25.68
C ARG A 12 30.88 -2.71 24.83
N HIS A 13 30.28 -1.57 25.14
CA HIS A 13 30.59 -0.29 24.47
C HIS A 13 32.06 0.10 24.67
N LEU A 14 32.60 -0.07 25.88
CA LEU A 14 34.02 0.19 26.15
C LEU A 14 34.94 -0.78 25.41
N ASP A 15 34.60 -2.07 25.38
CA ASP A 15 35.35 -3.09 24.65
C ASP A 15 35.41 -2.81 23.13
N LEU A 16 34.32 -2.25 22.58
CA LEU A 16 34.23 -1.82 21.18
C LEU A 16 34.91 -0.46 20.91
N GLY A 17 35.53 0.15 21.92
CA GLY A 17 36.24 1.43 21.80
C GLY A 17 35.32 2.64 21.63
N ALA A 18 34.06 2.54 22.08
CA ALA A 18 33.13 3.65 21.99
C ALA A 18 33.57 4.84 22.85
N LYS A 19 33.35 6.05 22.33
CA LYS A 19 33.49 7.28 23.10
C LYS A 19 32.20 7.51 23.88
N ILE A 20 32.25 7.36 25.19
CA ILE A 20 31.10 7.56 26.07
C ILE A 20 30.84 9.05 26.35
N THR A 21 29.56 9.42 26.44
CA THR A 21 29.08 10.75 26.87
C THR A 21 27.90 10.60 27.82
N GLU A 22 27.66 11.61 28.64
CA GLU A 22 26.40 11.74 29.38
C GLU A 22 25.27 12.10 28.42
N PHE A 23 24.16 11.36 28.48
CA PHE A 23 22.93 11.64 27.74
C PHE A 23 21.72 11.24 28.60
N GLY A 24 20.86 12.22 28.96
CA GLY A 24 19.67 11.96 29.76
C GLY A 24 19.94 11.34 31.13
N GLY A 25 21.11 11.60 31.74
CA GLY A 25 21.53 11.00 33.01
C GLY A 25 22.19 9.61 32.89
N TRP A 26 22.45 9.13 31.67
CA TRP A 26 23.10 7.85 31.39
C TRP A 26 24.45 8.01 30.69
N ASP A 27 25.36 7.08 30.96
CA ASP A 27 26.59 6.88 30.19
C ASP A 27 26.28 6.11 28.89
N MET A 28 26.30 6.80 27.75
CA MET A 28 25.94 6.24 26.44
C MET A 28 27.06 6.42 25.40
N PRO A 29 27.19 5.52 24.40
CA PRO A 29 28.16 5.68 23.31
C PRO A 29 27.75 6.85 22.40
N LEU A 30 28.57 7.90 22.34
CA LEU A 30 28.40 9.00 21.37
C LEU A 30 28.69 8.53 19.94
N GLN A 31 29.77 7.76 19.79
CA GLN A 31 30.25 7.18 18.53
C GLN A 31 31.25 6.05 18.82
N TYR A 32 31.42 5.16 17.85
CA TYR A 32 32.43 4.12 17.76
C TYR A 32 33.65 4.60 16.93
N PRO A 33 34.72 3.79 16.79
CA PRO A 33 35.97 4.24 16.15
C PRO A 33 35.83 4.77 14.71
N ASP A 34 34.89 4.23 13.92
CA ASP A 34 34.66 4.66 12.53
C ASP A 34 33.98 6.04 12.43
N GLY A 35 33.35 6.48 13.53
CA GLY A 35 32.76 7.80 13.69
C GLY A 35 31.34 7.95 13.12
N ILE A 36 30.66 9.01 13.56
CA ILE A 36 29.25 9.32 13.30
C ILE A 36 28.85 9.19 11.82
N LEU A 37 29.70 9.68 10.91
CA LEU A 37 29.38 9.67 9.48
C LEU A 37 29.32 8.25 8.91
N GLN A 38 30.25 7.38 9.30
CA GLN A 38 30.27 6.00 8.81
C GLN A 38 29.15 5.19 9.42
N GLU A 39 28.84 5.40 10.69
CA GLU A 39 27.70 4.77 11.37
C GLU A 39 26.35 5.14 10.70
N HIS A 40 26.16 6.42 10.34
CA HIS A 40 24.98 6.87 9.58
C HIS A 40 24.90 6.17 8.22
N LEU A 41 25.97 6.21 7.43
CA LEU A 41 26.01 5.60 6.10
C LEU A 41 25.83 4.07 6.15
N ALA A 42 26.36 3.42 7.20
CA ALA A 42 26.19 2.00 7.45
C ALA A 42 24.73 1.66 7.76
N THR A 43 24.01 2.49 8.52
CA THR A 43 22.58 2.28 8.77
C THR A 43 21.78 2.34 7.46
N ARG A 44 22.12 3.27 6.55
CA ARG A 44 21.42 3.48 5.26
C ARG A 44 21.64 2.37 4.23
N LYS A 45 22.81 1.71 4.24
CA LYS A 45 23.19 0.67 3.24
C LYS A 45 23.30 -0.74 3.82
N ARG A 46 23.32 -0.89 5.14
CA ARG A 46 23.46 -2.17 5.88
C ARG A 46 22.40 -2.29 6.99
N ALA A 47 22.81 -2.43 8.25
CA ALA A 47 21.93 -2.45 9.40
C ALA A 47 22.68 -1.85 10.61
N GLY A 48 22.15 -0.78 11.17
CA GLY A 48 22.63 -0.18 12.42
C GLY A 48 21.98 -0.83 13.63
N LEU A 49 22.77 -1.16 14.65
CA LEU A 49 22.34 -1.69 15.94
C LEU A 49 22.57 -0.63 17.03
N PHE A 50 21.50 -0.24 17.70
CA PHE A 50 21.49 0.83 18.68
C PHE A 50 21.13 0.30 20.06
N ASP A 51 21.92 0.67 21.07
CA ASP A 51 21.53 0.52 22.47
C ASP A 51 20.57 1.67 22.85
N VAL A 52 19.30 1.32 23.02
CA VAL A 52 18.24 2.24 23.45
C VAL A 52 17.71 1.91 24.84
N SER A 53 18.46 1.11 25.62
CA SER A 53 18.05 0.64 26.95
C SER A 53 17.95 1.75 28.00
N HIS A 54 18.50 2.93 27.70
CA HIS A 54 18.38 4.14 28.52
C HIS A 54 16.95 4.73 28.55
N MET A 55 16.10 4.38 27.58
CA MET A 55 14.69 4.78 27.53
C MET A 55 13.87 4.09 28.63
N GLY A 56 12.85 4.78 29.14
CA GLY A 56 11.98 4.25 30.19
C GLY A 56 11.02 3.20 29.63
N ARG A 57 10.79 2.11 30.37
CA ARG A 57 9.88 1.02 29.97
C ARG A 57 8.90 0.70 31.09
N PHE A 58 7.69 1.21 30.96
CA PHE A 58 6.63 1.09 31.96
C PHE A 58 5.61 0.05 31.54
N VAL A 59 5.44 -0.96 32.37
CA VAL A 59 4.39 -1.97 32.21
C VAL A 59 3.14 -1.46 32.92
N VAL A 60 2.01 -1.47 32.22
CA VAL A 60 0.69 -1.09 32.75
C VAL A 60 -0.30 -2.23 32.51
N SER A 61 -0.94 -2.72 33.58
CA SER A 61 -1.83 -3.87 33.54
C SER A 61 -3.01 -3.75 34.51
N GLY A 62 -3.97 -4.68 34.39
CA GLY A 62 -5.21 -4.72 35.18
C GLY A 62 -6.41 -4.09 34.45
N ASP A 63 -7.62 -4.38 34.93
CA ASP A 63 -8.88 -3.98 34.29
C ASP A 63 -9.02 -2.45 34.12
N GLY A 64 -8.37 -1.67 34.99
CA GLY A 64 -8.34 -0.20 34.91
C GLY A 64 -7.34 0.37 33.91
N ALA A 65 -6.44 -0.45 33.33
CA ALA A 65 -5.32 0.02 32.53
C ALA A 65 -5.77 0.80 31.29
N LEU A 66 -6.76 0.29 30.55
CA LEU A 66 -7.27 0.95 29.35
C LEU A 66 -7.90 2.32 29.68
N PRO A 67 -8.85 2.45 30.62
CA PRO A 67 -9.37 3.76 31.04
C PRO A 67 -8.28 4.74 31.48
N PHE A 68 -7.27 4.27 32.22
CA PHE A 68 -6.15 5.09 32.66
C PHE A 68 -5.32 5.59 31.47
N LEU A 69 -4.91 4.70 30.57
CA LEU A 69 -4.15 5.03 29.37
C LEU A 69 -4.93 5.99 28.44
N GLN A 70 -6.23 5.81 28.31
CA GLN A 70 -7.11 6.74 27.56
C GLN A 70 -7.11 8.15 28.16
N HIS A 71 -6.94 8.28 29.48
CA HIS A 71 -6.96 9.56 30.17
C HIS A 71 -5.62 10.31 30.09
N VAL A 72 -4.50 9.58 30.21
CA VAL A 72 -3.16 10.18 30.31
C VAL A 72 -2.43 10.31 28.97
N LEU A 73 -2.81 9.53 27.97
CA LEU A 73 -2.19 9.55 26.63
C LEU A 73 -3.09 10.27 25.61
N SER A 74 -2.48 10.87 24.59
CA SER A 74 -3.21 11.61 23.55
C SER A 74 -3.85 10.74 22.47
N ASN A 75 -3.40 9.49 22.28
CA ASN A 75 -3.93 8.58 21.26
C ASN A 75 -5.00 7.63 21.82
N ASN A 76 -5.82 7.02 20.96
CA ASN A 76 -6.88 6.12 21.37
C ASN A 76 -6.34 4.71 21.67
N ALA A 77 -6.02 4.43 22.94
CA ALA A 77 -5.59 3.11 23.41
C ALA A 77 -6.64 2.00 23.18
N ALA A 78 -7.94 2.33 23.06
CA ALA A 78 -8.98 1.34 22.76
C ALA A 78 -8.97 0.87 21.29
N ALA A 79 -8.26 1.59 20.42
CA ALA A 79 -8.02 1.17 19.04
C ALA A 79 -6.83 0.20 18.90
N LEU A 80 -6.05 0.00 19.98
CA LEU A 80 -4.84 -0.79 19.98
C LEU A 80 -5.16 -2.26 20.26
N ASP A 81 -5.25 -3.04 19.18
CA ASP A 81 -5.45 -4.48 19.26
C ASP A 81 -4.15 -5.19 19.70
N VAL A 82 -4.25 -6.41 20.24
CA VAL A 82 -3.08 -7.23 20.61
C VAL A 82 -2.24 -7.51 19.37
N GLY A 83 -0.93 -7.46 19.51
CA GLY A 83 0.01 -7.59 18.39
C GLY A 83 0.29 -6.26 17.67
N LEU A 84 -0.17 -5.13 18.19
CA LEU A 84 0.06 -3.80 17.60
C LEU A 84 0.68 -2.81 18.59
N GLY A 85 1.46 -1.88 18.05
CA GLY A 85 1.96 -0.68 18.71
C GLY A 85 1.36 0.60 18.15
N GLN A 86 1.46 1.69 18.91
CA GLN A 86 1.09 3.02 18.42
C GLN A 86 1.95 4.12 19.04
N TYR A 87 2.23 5.14 18.24
CA TYR A 87 2.83 6.37 18.70
C TYR A 87 1.79 7.24 19.42
N THR A 88 2.17 7.85 20.53
CA THR A 88 1.31 8.68 21.37
C THR A 88 2.13 9.75 22.08
N MET A 89 1.47 10.62 22.84
CA MET A 89 2.12 11.68 23.60
C MET A 89 1.56 11.69 25.02
N ILE A 90 2.40 12.16 25.93
CA ILE A 90 2.04 12.56 27.29
C ILE A 90 1.96 14.09 27.27
N GLN A 91 0.76 14.63 27.51
CA GLN A 91 0.46 16.05 27.37
C GLN A 91 0.09 16.66 28.72
N ASN A 92 0.34 17.96 28.86
CA ASN A 92 -0.15 18.76 29.99
C ASN A 92 -1.57 19.30 29.72
N PRO A 93 -2.24 19.92 30.70
CA PRO A 93 -3.57 20.51 30.51
C PRO A 93 -3.64 21.65 29.48
N ALA A 94 -2.53 22.30 29.17
CA ALA A 94 -2.44 23.37 28.16
C ALA A 94 -2.17 22.84 26.74
N GLY A 95 -2.10 21.52 26.55
CA GLY A 95 -1.84 20.89 25.25
C GLY A 95 -0.37 20.97 24.79
N GLY A 96 0.54 21.31 25.70
CA GLY A 96 1.99 21.16 25.52
C GLY A 96 2.44 19.73 25.81
N ILE A 97 3.54 19.31 25.18
CA ILE A 97 4.04 17.94 25.30
C ILE A 97 5.03 17.80 26.47
N ILE A 98 4.72 16.89 27.39
CA ILE A 98 5.58 16.49 28.51
C ILE A 98 6.62 15.50 28.02
N ASP A 99 6.21 14.54 27.20
CA ASP A 99 7.05 13.61 26.45
C ASP A 99 6.27 13.00 25.26
N ASP A 100 6.97 12.52 24.25
CA ASP A 100 6.42 11.59 23.26
C ASP A 100 6.73 10.13 23.64
N ALA A 101 5.84 9.20 23.27
CA ALA A 101 5.93 7.82 23.72
C ALA A 101 5.43 6.82 22.68
N TYR A 102 5.79 5.55 22.88
CA TYR A 102 5.20 4.43 22.14
C TYR A 102 4.48 3.49 23.11
N LEU A 103 3.24 3.16 22.78
CA LEU A 103 2.44 2.18 23.51
C LEU A 103 2.39 0.87 22.70
N TYR A 104 2.86 -0.22 23.29
CA TYR A 104 2.86 -1.55 22.69
C TYR A 104 1.89 -2.47 23.44
N ARG A 105 1.19 -3.34 22.71
CA ARG A 105 0.30 -4.36 23.28
C ARG A 105 0.66 -5.75 22.78
N PHE A 106 1.67 -6.36 23.39
CA PHE A 106 2.14 -7.71 22.98
C PHE A 106 1.18 -8.83 23.40
N VAL A 107 0.47 -8.67 24.51
CA VAL A 107 -0.47 -9.65 25.07
C VAL A 107 -1.75 -8.95 25.53
N GLU A 108 -2.80 -9.71 25.84
CA GLU A 108 -4.15 -9.17 26.10
C GLU A 108 -4.22 -8.24 27.33
N ASP A 109 -3.59 -8.64 28.43
CA ASP A 109 -3.75 -8.03 29.76
C ASP A 109 -2.64 -7.01 30.13
N GLU A 110 -1.74 -6.70 29.20
CA GLU A 110 -0.56 -5.88 29.48
C GLU A 110 -0.25 -4.90 28.34
N TYR A 111 0.08 -3.68 28.74
CA TYR A 111 0.63 -2.65 27.87
C TYR A 111 2.06 -2.32 28.28
N LEU A 112 2.94 -2.13 27.30
CA LEU A 112 4.29 -1.62 27.51
C LEU A 112 4.38 -0.20 26.93
N LEU A 113 4.57 0.79 27.80
CA LEU A 113 4.76 2.19 27.43
C LEU A 113 6.26 2.52 27.47
N VAL A 114 6.82 2.94 26.33
CA VAL A 114 8.21 3.37 26.21
C VAL A 114 8.27 4.89 26.14
N VAL A 115 9.05 5.49 27.04
CA VAL A 115 9.23 6.95 27.18
C VAL A 115 10.70 7.35 27.01
N ASN A 116 10.97 8.61 26.70
CA ASN A 116 12.33 9.08 26.47
C ASN A 116 13.18 9.06 27.75
N ALA A 117 14.47 8.77 27.56
CA ALA A 117 15.40 8.57 28.67
C ALA A 117 15.51 9.76 29.63
N SER A 118 15.57 10.98 29.10
CA SER A 118 15.66 12.21 29.92
C SER A 118 14.41 12.48 30.74
N ASN A 119 13.28 11.88 30.38
CA ASN A 119 11.98 12.14 30.99
C ASN A 119 11.47 11.00 31.88
N ARG A 120 12.11 9.81 31.88
CA ARG A 120 11.64 8.62 32.64
C ARG A 120 11.10 8.94 34.05
N GLU A 121 11.91 9.58 34.89
CA GLU A 121 11.49 9.88 36.27
C GLU A 121 10.33 10.89 36.33
N LYS A 122 10.38 11.91 35.45
CA LYS A 122 9.34 12.94 35.33
C LYS A 122 8.01 12.34 34.85
N ASP A 123 8.05 11.45 33.86
CA ASP A 123 6.88 10.79 33.30
C ASP A 123 6.30 9.79 34.29
N TRP A 124 7.15 9.03 34.98
CA TRP A 124 6.72 8.12 36.04
C TRP A 124 5.96 8.86 37.14
N GLN A 125 6.52 9.96 37.66
CA GLN A 125 5.86 10.79 38.67
C GLN A 125 4.55 11.42 38.16
N HIS A 126 4.53 11.85 36.89
CA HIS A 126 3.31 12.37 36.28
C HIS A 126 2.20 11.32 36.23
N LEU A 127 2.52 10.12 35.74
CA LEU A 127 1.58 9.01 35.62
C LEU A 127 1.12 8.50 37.00
N GLU A 128 2.03 8.36 37.96
CA GLU A 128 1.71 7.99 39.35
C GLU A 128 0.78 9.02 40.01
N GLY A 129 0.97 10.31 39.72
CA GLY A 129 0.08 11.38 40.18
C GLY A 129 -1.35 11.26 39.64
N GLN A 130 -1.54 10.69 38.46
CA GLN A 130 -2.87 10.44 37.86
C GLN A 130 -3.45 9.08 38.28
N HIS A 131 -2.60 8.10 38.59
CA HIS A 131 -2.96 6.72 38.92
C HIS A 131 -3.97 6.62 40.06
N ALA A 132 -3.86 7.49 41.07
CA ALA A 132 -4.75 7.51 42.24
C ALA A 132 -6.25 7.67 41.90
N GLY A 133 -6.59 8.16 40.71
CA GLY A 133 -7.97 8.29 40.23
C GLY A 133 -8.57 7.01 39.63
N PHE A 134 -7.79 5.94 39.48
CA PHE A 134 -8.19 4.74 38.74
C PHE A 134 -8.03 3.49 39.63
N ALA A 135 -9.10 2.69 39.72
CA ALA A 135 -9.07 1.41 40.41
C ALA A 135 -8.45 0.33 39.50
N ASP A 136 -7.87 -0.70 40.12
CA ASP A 136 -7.41 -1.92 39.43
C ASP A 136 -6.39 -1.67 38.28
N VAL A 137 -5.49 -0.71 38.51
CA VAL A 137 -4.33 -0.44 37.65
C VAL A 137 -3.06 -0.81 38.39
N THR A 138 -2.20 -1.62 37.76
CA THR A 138 -0.83 -1.88 38.22
C THR A 138 0.14 -1.24 37.26
N MET A 139 1.11 -0.49 37.79
CA MET A 139 2.21 0.08 37.02
C MET A 139 3.54 -0.43 37.57
N ALA A 140 4.46 -0.81 36.68
CA ALA A 140 5.82 -1.19 37.05
C ALA A 140 6.85 -0.55 36.09
N ASP A 141 7.84 0.15 36.63
CA ASP A 141 9.01 0.56 35.86
C ASP A 141 9.94 -0.66 35.71
N ARG A 142 10.02 -1.21 34.49
CA ARG A 142 10.89 -2.34 34.16
C ARG A 142 12.17 -1.91 33.44
N THR A 143 12.60 -0.65 33.57
CA THR A 143 13.73 -0.06 32.80
C THR A 143 15.09 -0.74 33.05
N PHE A 144 15.30 -1.38 34.21
CA PHE A 144 16.56 -2.07 34.49
C PHE A 144 16.47 -3.57 34.23
N GLU A 145 15.27 -4.14 34.19
CA GLU A 145 15.04 -5.56 34.00
C GLU A 145 15.04 -5.93 32.51
N LEU A 146 14.50 -5.08 31.63
CA LEU A 146 14.54 -5.32 30.19
C LEU A 146 15.78 -4.68 29.49
N ALA A 147 16.43 -5.39 28.59
CA ALA A 147 17.19 -4.89 27.46
C ALA A 147 16.30 -4.10 26.48
N MET A 148 16.78 -3.02 25.84
CA MET A 148 16.13 -2.54 24.61
C MET A 148 17.18 -2.24 23.52
N LEU A 149 17.05 -2.95 22.40
CA LEU A 149 17.87 -2.78 21.21
C LEU A 149 17.02 -2.33 20.03
N SER A 150 17.62 -1.59 19.12
CA SER A 150 16.99 -1.25 17.83
C SER A 150 17.91 -1.65 16.69
N LEU A 151 17.41 -2.45 15.76
CA LEU A 151 18.09 -2.91 14.54
C LEU A 151 17.38 -2.30 13.34
N GLN A 152 18.02 -1.36 12.65
CA GLN A 152 17.40 -0.58 11.57
C GLN A 152 18.29 -0.53 10.33
N GLY A 153 17.70 -0.73 9.15
CA GLY A 153 18.38 -0.66 7.86
C GLY A 153 18.02 -1.80 6.91
N PRO A 154 18.40 -1.70 5.63
CA PRO A 154 18.03 -2.65 4.58
C PRO A 154 18.39 -4.12 4.86
N LEU A 155 19.42 -4.39 5.67
CA LEU A 155 19.83 -5.76 6.03
C LEU A 155 19.27 -6.24 7.38
N ALA A 156 18.44 -5.44 8.06
CA ALA A 156 17.94 -5.77 9.39
C ALA A 156 17.13 -7.07 9.40
N LYS A 157 16.27 -7.27 8.39
CA LYS A 157 15.48 -8.50 8.21
C LYS A 157 16.37 -9.72 7.98
N ASP A 158 17.35 -9.62 7.08
CA ASP A 158 18.27 -10.71 6.74
C ASP A 158 19.13 -11.15 7.94
N ILE A 159 19.46 -10.21 8.83
CA ILE A 159 20.21 -10.48 10.06
C ILE A 159 19.33 -11.16 11.10
N LEU A 160 18.10 -10.67 11.28
CA LEU A 160 17.22 -11.07 12.37
C LEU A 160 16.45 -12.36 12.07
N ALA A 161 15.87 -12.52 10.88
CA ALA A 161 15.01 -13.65 10.54
C ALA A 161 15.66 -15.03 10.81
N PRO A 162 16.94 -15.27 10.47
CA PRO A 162 17.58 -16.55 10.72
C PRO A 162 17.94 -16.79 12.20
N ALA A 163 17.84 -15.78 13.06
CA ALA A 163 18.18 -15.85 14.47
C ALA A 163 16.97 -16.14 15.38
N ILE A 164 15.75 -16.05 14.85
CA ILE A 164 14.52 -16.22 15.64
C ILE A 164 13.91 -17.61 15.47
N THR A 165 13.24 -18.08 16.53
CA THR A 165 12.18 -19.09 16.46
C THR A 165 10.85 -18.38 16.72
N GLY A 166 9.94 -18.40 15.76
CA GLY A 166 8.71 -17.60 15.75
C GLY A 166 8.54 -16.86 14.43
N GLU A 167 7.61 -15.91 14.38
CA GLU A 167 7.33 -15.10 13.19
C GLU A 167 7.80 -13.65 13.41
N LEU A 168 8.40 -13.06 12.38
CA LEU A 168 8.69 -11.63 12.38
C LEU A 168 7.37 -10.83 12.34
N PRO A 169 7.30 -9.65 12.96
CA PRO A 169 6.14 -8.78 12.87
C PRO A 169 6.11 -8.09 11.50
N GLU A 170 5.60 -8.75 10.47
CA GLU A 170 5.60 -8.27 9.09
C GLU A 170 4.23 -8.44 8.43
N PRO A 171 3.93 -7.61 7.40
CA PRO A 171 4.79 -6.60 6.76
C PRO A 171 4.61 -5.17 7.30
N MET A 172 3.62 -4.93 8.15
CA MET A 172 3.21 -3.55 8.46
C MET A 172 4.00 -2.96 9.62
N ARG A 173 4.26 -1.65 9.53
CA ARG A 173 4.81 -0.89 10.65
C ARG A 173 3.88 -1.00 11.86
N ASN A 174 4.48 -1.09 13.04
CA ASN A 174 3.85 -1.27 14.35
C ASN A 174 3.22 -2.65 14.62
N GLU A 175 3.40 -3.63 13.74
CA GLU A 175 3.12 -5.01 14.11
C GLU A 175 4.12 -5.49 15.16
N LEU A 176 3.66 -6.41 16.01
CA LEU A 176 4.40 -6.96 17.13
C LEU A 176 4.35 -8.48 17.10
N SER A 177 5.41 -9.12 17.56
CA SER A 177 5.43 -10.56 17.79
C SER A 177 6.22 -10.88 19.06
N VAL A 178 6.02 -12.10 19.57
CA VAL A 178 6.82 -12.67 20.65
C VAL A 178 7.58 -13.84 20.07
N VAL A 179 8.91 -13.77 20.12
CA VAL A 179 9.82 -14.74 19.49
C VAL A 179 10.83 -15.25 20.50
N GLU A 180 11.58 -16.28 20.10
CA GLU A 180 12.72 -16.79 20.87
C GLU A 180 14.01 -16.58 20.07
N ILE A 181 15.08 -16.11 20.72
CA ILE A 181 16.43 -15.97 20.16
C ILE A 181 17.40 -16.69 21.09
N ASP A 182 18.01 -17.77 20.62
CA ASP A 182 18.96 -18.58 21.39
C ASP A 182 18.44 -19.01 22.79
N GLY A 183 17.15 -19.39 22.87
CA GLY A 183 16.49 -19.76 24.12
C GLY A 183 15.90 -18.60 24.93
N ALA A 184 16.23 -17.34 24.60
CA ALA A 184 15.73 -16.16 25.27
C ALA A 184 14.42 -15.67 24.65
N ARG A 185 13.41 -15.38 25.48
CA ARG A 185 12.15 -14.78 25.03
C ARG A 185 12.36 -13.30 24.70
N VAL A 186 12.01 -12.89 23.49
CA VAL A 186 12.15 -11.52 22.99
C VAL A 186 10.81 -10.99 22.52
N LEU A 187 10.43 -9.80 22.99
CA LEU A 187 9.30 -9.06 22.42
C LEU A 187 9.84 -8.25 21.25
N LEU A 188 9.26 -8.42 20.07
CA LEU A 188 9.78 -7.85 18.83
C LEU A 188 8.75 -6.90 18.21
N ALA A 189 9.16 -5.68 17.91
CA ALA A 189 8.30 -4.65 17.34
C ALA A 189 8.83 -4.13 16.00
N ARG A 190 7.95 -3.96 15.01
CA ARG A 190 8.28 -3.32 13.73
C ARG A 190 8.19 -1.80 13.83
N THR A 191 9.03 -1.21 14.66
CA THR A 191 9.11 0.22 14.97
C THR A 191 10.53 0.74 14.80
N GLY A 192 10.69 2.06 14.68
CA GLY A 192 11.99 2.68 14.44
C GLY A 192 11.92 4.20 14.35
N TYR A 193 13.12 4.81 14.38
CA TYR A 193 13.34 6.26 14.50
C TYR A 193 14.41 6.79 13.53
N THR A 194 14.88 5.99 12.58
CA THR A 194 15.91 6.40 11.60
C THR A 194 15.33 6.77 10.24
N GLY A 195 14.03 6.53 10.02
CA GLY A 195 13.37 6.64 8.73
C GLY A 195 13.63 5.47 7.77
N GLU A 196 14.39 4.45 8.20
CA GLU A 196 14.52 3.20 7.44
C GLU A 196 13.18 2.46 7.35
N PRO A 197 12.91 1.76 6.22
CA PRO A 197 11.68 0.99 6.07
C PRO A 197 11.71 -0.34 6.85
N LEU A 198 12.90 -0.93 7.04
CA LEU A 198 13.10 -2.17 7.79
C LEU A 198 13.71 -1.85 9.15
N CYS A 199 12.85 -1.82 10.18
CA CYS A 199 13.21 -1.45 11.53
C CYS A 199 12.60 -2.43 12.53
N PHE A 200 13.42 -2.93 13.45
CA PHE A 200 13.01 -3.83 14.51
C PHE A 200 13.50 -3.32 15.86
N GLU A 201 12.62 -3.27 16.85
CA GLU A 201 12.97 -3.01 18.25
C GLU A 201 12.77 -4.28 19.07
N LEU A 202 13.79 -4.64 19.84
CA LEU A 202 13.85 -5.85 20.63
C LEU A 202 13.80 -5.49 22.11
N PHE A 203 12.83 -6.04 22.83
CA PHE A 203 12.77 -6.00 24.29
C PHE A 203 13.17 -7.37 24.82
N ILE A 204 14.24 -7.40 25.60
CA ILE A 204 14.96 -8.62 26.00
C ILE A 204 15.03 -8.63 27.52
N GLU A 205 15.09 -9.77 28.21
CA GLU A 205 15.50 -9.74 29.63
C GLU A 205 16.99 -9.40 29.74
N SER A 206 17.40 -8.57 30.70
CA SER A 206 18.75 -7.99 30.73
C SER A 206 19.87 -9.03 30.81
N ASP A 207 19.59 -10.19 31.44
CA ASP A 207 20.55 -11.29 31.56
C ASP A 207 20.94 -11.90 30.20
N ASP A 208 20.04 -11.84 29.21
CA ASP A 208 20.26 -12.38 27.85
C ASP A 208 20.74 -11.32 26.86
N ALA A 209 20.63 -10.03 27.21
CA ALA A 209 20.75 -8.91 26.29
C ALA A 209 22.13 -8.84 25.60
N VAL A 210 23.23 -9.03 26.33
CA VAL A 210 24.59 -8.97 25.79
C VAL A 210 24.85 -10.10 24.78
N ALA A 211 24.35 -11.31 25.06
CA ALA A 211 24.49 -12.44 24.15
C ALA A 211 23.76 -12.17 22.81
N ILE A 212 22.56 -11.60 22.87
CA ILE A 212 21.81 -11.22 21.66
C ILE A 212 22.49 -10.08 20.90
N TRP A 213 23.06 -9.09 21.60
CA TRP A 213 23.86 -8.05 20.94
C TRP A 213 25.01 -8.65 20.13
N ASP A 214 25.81 -9.51 20.76
CA ASP A 214 26.94 -10.16 20.11
C ASP A 214 26.49 -10.97 18.89
N LEU A 215 25.43 -11.76 19.07
CA LEU A 215 24.80 -12.57 18.02
C LEU A 215 24.41 -11.77 16.77
N LEU A 216 23.84 -10.57 16.97
CA LEU A 216 23.43 -9.67 15.88
C LEU A 216 24.64 -9.01 15.22
N THR A 217 25.63 -8.58 16.01
CA THR A 217 26.86 -7.98 15.47
C THR A 217 27.70 -8.98 14.69
N ASP A 218 27.78 -10.25 15.13
CA ASP A 218 28.47 -11.34 14.43
C ASP A 218 27.81 -11.67 13.09
N ARG A 219 26.49 -11.43 12.97
CA ARG A 219 25.73 -11.54 11.71
C ARG A 219 25.85 -10.31 10.82
N GLY A 220 26.57 -9.28 11.24
CA GLY A 220 26.91 -8.13 10.41
C GLY A 220 26.17 -6.84 10.74
N ALA A 221 25.41 -6.79 11.85
CA ALA A 221 24.88 -5.55 12.37
C ALA A 221 26.01 -4.63 12.85
N VAL A 222 25.89 -3.32 12.61
CA VAL A 222 26.93 -2.33 12.91
C VAL A 222 26.51 -1.56 14.17
N PRO A 223 27.30 -1.55 15.26
CA PRO A 223 27.02 -0.71 16.41
C PRO A 223 26.96 0.78 16.03
N VAL A 224 25.91 1.48 16.47
CA VAL A 224 25.68 2.90 16.18
C VAL A 224 25.50 3.71 17.46
N GLY A 225 26.21 4.84 17.55
CA GLY A 225 26.16 5.75 18.69
C GLY A 225 25.14 6.88 18.55
N LEU A 226 25.00 7.66 19.62
CA LEU A 226 24.03 8.76 19.71
C LEU A 226 24.20 9.84 18.64
N GLY A 227 25.43 10.12 18.19
CA GLY A 227 25.67 11.15 17.19
C GLY A 227 25.10 10.78 15.82
N ALA A 228 25.22 9.52 15.43
CA ALA A 228 24.62 9.02 14.19
C ALA A 228 23.11 8.89 14.32
N ARG A 229 22.60 8.40 15.47
CA ARG A 229 21.16 8.42 15.80
C ARG A 229 20.53 9.79 15.60
N ASP A 230 21.15 10.86 16.13
CA ASP A 230 20.64 12.22 15.97
C ASP A 230 20.65 12.67 14.50
N SER A 231 21.69 12.34 13.73
CA SER A 231 21.71 12.66 12.29
C SER A 231 20.67 11.89 11.47
N LEU A 232 20.38 10.63 11.81
CA LEU A 232 19.42 9.77 11.11
C LEU A 232 17.97 10.21 11.37
N ARG A 233 17.62 10.50 12.64
CA ARG A 233 16.28 11.01 12.99
C ARG A 233 16.02 12.38 12.36
N LEU A 234 17.05 13.23 12.33
CA LEU A 234 16.96 14.57 11.75
C LEU A 234 16.75 14.47 10.23
N GLU A 235 17.47 13.59 9.55
CA GLU A 235 17.22 13.32 8.13
C GLU A 235 15.82 12.71 7.90
N ALA A 236 15.32 11.89 8.80
CA ALA A 236 13.94 11.39 8.73
C ALA A 236 12.87 12.46 9.05
N GLY A 237 13.27 13.68 9.45
CA GLY A 237 12.35 14.74 9.86
C GLY A 237 11.65 14.47 11.19
N LEU A 238 12.20 13.59 12.03
CA LEU A 238 11.57 13.18 13.29
C LEU A 238 11.94 14.16 14.42
N PRO A 239 10.94 14.61 15.22
CA PRO A 239 11.17 15.50 16.34
C PRO A 239 11.92 14.79 17.47
N LEU A 240 12.58 15.58 18.31
CA LEU A 240 13.16 15.12 19.57
C LEU A 240 12.65 16.00 20.73
N TYR A 241 12.30 15.37 21.85
CA TYR A 241 11.94 16.10 23.06
C TYR A 241 13.09 17.03 23.53
N GLY A 242 12.74 18.25 23.91
CA GLY A 242 13.69 19.31 24.27
C GLY A 242 14.21 20.10 23.05
N HIS A 243 13.78 19.75 21.84
CA HIS A 243 14.13 20.45 20.60
C HIS A 243 12.88 20.88 19.83
N GLU A 244 12.13 19.91 19.30
CA GLU A 244 10.92 20.15 18.51
C GLU A 244 9.64 19.98 19.36
N LEU A 245 9.77 19.42 20.56
CA LEU A 245 8.71 19.23 21.54
C LEU A 245 9.18 19.74 22.91
N GLY A 246 8.24 20.25 23.73
CA GLY A 246 8.55 20.82 25.04
C GLY A 246 8.58 22.35 24.97
N LEU A 247 9.68 22.97 25.38
CA LEU A 247 9.83 24.43 25.40
C LEU A 247 10.64 24.91 24.20
N ASP A 248 10.26 26.06 23.65
CA ASP A 248 10.99 26.74 22.59
C ASP A 248 12.21 27.51 23.17
N PRO A 249 13.08 28.10 22.32
CA PRO A 249 14.23 28.87 22.78
C PRO A 249 13.89 30.11 23.63
N GLU A 250 12.64 30.58 23.58
CA GLU A 250 12.12 31.71 24.36
C GLU A 250 11.56 31.25 25.72
N GLY A 251 11.46 29.95 25.95
CA GLY A 251 10.94 29.33 27.17
C GLY A 251 9.42 29.10 27.15
N GLU A 252 8.77 29.29 26.00
CA GLU A 252 7.34 29.10 25.82
C GLU A 252 7.03 27.65 25.39
N GLU A 253 5.86 27.13 25.73
CA GLU A 253 5.47 25.78 25.33
C GLU A 253 5.23 25.69 23.82
N ILE A 254 5.88 24.73 23.18
CA ILE A 254 5.62 24.38 21.78
C ILE A 254 4.27 23.63 21.73
N PRO A 255 3.28 24.12 20.95
CA PRO A 255 2.02 23.41 20.77
C PRO A 255 2.24 22.01 20.19
N ALA A 256 1.52 20.99 20.66
CA ALA A 256 1.63 19.63 20.14
C ALA A 256 1.47 19.58 18.60
N PHE A 257 0.44 20.25 18.06
CA PHE A 257 0.19 20.29 16.61
C PHE A 257 1.21 21.13 15.81
N ALA A 258 2.22 21.72 16.45
CA ALA A 258 3.38 22.25 15.73
C ALA A 258 4.15 21.12 15.04
N SER A 259 4.12 19.91 15.59
CA SER A 259 4.63 18.70 14.95
C SER A 259 3.55 17.99 14.15
N ASP A 260 3.86 17.64 12.90
CA ASP A 260 2.95 16.89 12.04
C ASP A 260 2.63 15.48 12.55
N LEU A 261 3.47 14.91 13.43
CA LEU A 261 3.21 13.62 14.06
C LEU A 261 1.94 13.64 14.94
N SER A 262 1.55 14.81 15.47
CA SER A 262 0.32 14.96 16.27
C SER A 262 -0.94 14.58 15.51
N ARG A 263 -0.93 14.68 14.18
CA ARG A 263 -2.06 14.27 13.33
C ARG A 263 -2.36 12.77 13.44
N PHE A 264 -1.37 11.96 13.81
CA PHE A 264 -1.49 10.52 14.02
C PHE A 264 -1.46 10.13 15.51
N ALA A 265 -0.84 10.96 16.35
CA ALA A 265 -0.66 10.70 17.78
C ALA A 265 -1.85 11.16 18.64
N VAL A 266 -2.67 12.11 18.16
CA VAL A 266 -3.79 12.68 18.92
C VAL A 266 -5.12 12.20 18.33
N SER A 267 -5.94 11.56 19.16
CA SER A 267 -7.28 11.11 18.77
C SER A 267 -8.36 11.99 19.39
N PHE A 268 -9.31 12.44 18.56
CA PHE A 268 -10.52 13.12 19.01
C PHE A 268 -11.76 12.23 18.94
N SER A 269 -11.58 10.91 18.76
CA SER A 269 -12.66 9.94 18.72
C SER A 269 -13.63 10.14 19.89
N PRO A 270 -14.96 10.10 19.65
CA PRO A 270 -15.94 10.08 20.73
C PRO A 270 -15.73 8.93 21.71
N LEU A 271 -15.17 7.80 21.28
CA LEU A 271 -14.90 6.64 22.14
C LEU A 271 -13.71 6.83 23.07
N LYS A 272 -12.83 7.80 22.79
CA LYS A 272 -11.72 8.13 23.68
C LYS A 272 -12.19 8.87 24.94
N GLY A 273 -13.25 9.67 24.81
CA GLY A 273 -13.77 10.48 25.90
C GLY A 273 -12.83 11.63 26.30
N GLU A 274 -12.94 12.05 27.56
CA GLU A 274 -12.16 13.16 28.13
C GLU A 274 -10.77 12.69 28.60
N PHE A 275 -9.76 13.51 28.31
CA PHE A 275 -8.37 13.24 28.65
C PHE A 275 -7.61 14.54 28.90
N ILE A 276 -6.44 14.45 29.54
CA ILE A 276 -5.65 15.62 29.93
C ILE A 276 -5.33 16.46 28.69
N GLY A 277 -5.61 17.76 28.72
CA GLY A 277 -5.27 18.68 27.62
C GLY A 277 -6.14 18.57 26.36
N ARG A 278 -7.23 17.79 26.39
CA ARG A 278 -8.11 17.58 25.23
C ARG A 278 -8.61 18.89 24.59
N GLU A 279 -9.10 19.84 25.38
CA GLU A 279 -9.65 21.11 24.89
C GLU A 279 -8.57 21.93 24.16
N ALA A 280 -7.42 22.13 24.80
CA ALA A 280 -6.30 22.86 24.19
C ALA A 280 -5.77 22.19 22.91
N LEU A 281 -5.65 20.86 22.91
CA LEU A 281 -5.27 20.11 21.70
C LEU A 281 -6.32 20.25 20.59
N TYR A 282 -7.61 20.31 20.93
CA TYR A 282 -8.68 20.53 19.97
C TYR A 282 -8.61 21.93 19.34
N ASP A 283 -8.32 22.95 20.14
CA ASP A 283 -8.12 24.33 19.63
C ASP A 283 -6.92 24.40 18.68
N GLN A 284 -5.80 23.76 19.04
CA GLN A 284 -4.63 23.62 18.16
C GLN A 284 -5.00 22.91 16.84
N PHE A 285 -5.80 21.84 16.89
CA PHE A 285 -6.29 21.13 15.71
C PHE A 285 -7.19 21.99 14.82
N GLN A 286 -8.09 22.81 15.41
CA GLN A 286 -8.91 23.74 14.62
C GLN A 286 -8.06 24.83 13.97
N ALA A 287 -7.05 25.35 14.66
CA ALA A 287 -6.09 26.30 14.08
C ALA A 287 -5.33 25.65 12.90
N LEU A 288 -4.86 24.41 13.06
CA LEU A 288 -4.22 23.67 11.96
C LEU A 288 -5.15 23.53 10.75
N LYS A 289 -6.43 23.20 10.95
CA LYS A 289 -7.40 23.12 9.84
C LYS A 289 -7.50 24.44 9.07
N ARG A 290 -7.61 25.57 9.77
CA ARG A 290 -7.65 26.89 9.14
C ARG A 290 -6.36 27.20 8.39
N ILE A 291 -5.21 26.90 8.97
CA ILE A 291 -3.89 27.05 8.33
C ILE A 291 -3.83 26.22 7.04
N LEU A 292 -4.33 24.98 7.04
CA LEU A 292 -4.39 24.13 5.84
C LEU A 292 -5.34 24.69 4.78
N ASP A 293 -6.40 25.39 5.18
CA ASP A 293 -7.30 26.14 4.31
C ASP A 293 -6.74 27.53 3.91
N GLN A 294 -5.49 27.84 4.28
CA GLN A 294 -4.81 29.13 4.09
C GLN A 294 -5.52 30.33 4.75
N ASP A 295 -6.29 30.07 5.81
CA ASP A 295 -6.87 31.08 6.70
C ASP A 295 -5.96 31.30 7.92
N PHE A 296 -5.23 32.42 7.90
CA PHE A 296 -4.33 32.85 8.99
C PHE A 296 -4.97 33.92 9.90
N SER A 297 -6.29 34.10 9.85
CA SER A 297 -7.00 35.11 10.65
C SER A 297 -6.89 34.87 12.16
N ASP A 298 -6.71 33.62 12.57
CA ASP A 298 -6.46 33.22 13.95
C ASP A 298 -5.50 32.03 14.00
N VAL A 299 -4.24 32.31 14.33
CA VAL A 299 -3.18 31.32 14.56
C VAL A 299 -2.74 31.31 16.02
N THR A 300 -3.53 31.88 16.94
CA THR A 300 -3.11 32.06 18.34
C THR A 300 -2.83 30.75 19.07
N ALA A 301 -3.61 29.70 18.79
CA ALA A 301 -3.38 28.36 19.34
C ALA A 301 -2.24 27.59 18.63
N LEU A 302 -1.84 27.99 17.42
CA LEU A 302 -0.77 27.36 16.65
C LEU A 302 0.02 28.42 15.85
N PRO A 303 0.79 29.28 16.53
CA PRO A 303 1.45 30.42 15.89
C PRO A 303 2.65 30.00 15.04
N ARG A 304 3.28 28.89 15.40
CA ARG A 304 4.44 28.31 14.71
C ARG A 304 4.27 26.80 14.54
N ARG A 305 4.93 26.25 13.51
CA ARG A 305 5.00 24.82 13.17
C ARG A 305 6.44 24.40 12.96
N VAL A 306 6.74 23.12 13.18
CA VAL A 306 8.03 22.52 12.88
C VAL A 306 8.09 22.23 11.39
N LEU A 307 8.95 22.94 10.67
CA LEU A 307 9.18 22.81 9.23
C LEU A 307 10.63 22.39 8.96
N LEU A 308 10.85 21.78 7.80
CA LEU A 308 12.15 21.24 7.39
C LEU A 308 12.88 22.23 6.48
N LEU A 309 14.14 22.52 6.79
CA LEU A 309 15.01 23.43 6.04
C LEU A 309 16.18 22.68 5.40
N GLU A 310 16.33 22.82 4.08
CA GLU A 310 17.55 22.45 3.36
C GLU A 310 18.39 23.73 3.14
N LEU A 311 19.61 23.78 3.69
CA LEU A 311 20.45 24.97 3.63
C LEU A 311 21.35 24.97 2.39
N GLU A 312 21.52 26.14 1.77
CA GLU A 312 22.47 26.31 0.67
C GLU A 312 23.91 26.39 1.20
N GLY A 313 24.80 25.57 0.64
CA GLY A 313 26.23 25.57 0.96
C GLY A 313 26.61 24.66 2.14
N ARG A 314 27.57 25.09 2.97
CA ARG A 314 28.20 24.27 4.03
C ARG A 314 28.00 24.84 5.44
N GLY A 315 27.11 25.81 5.62
CA GLY A 315 26.76 26.34 6.94
C GLY A 315 26.05 25.28 7.78
N ILE A 316 26.41 25.14 9.05
CA ILE A 316 25.75 24.20 9.97
C ILE A 316 24.91 25.02 10.94
N ALA A 317 23.59 24.98 10.76
CA ALA A 317 22.66 25.60 11.68
C ALA A 317 22.68 24.88 13.03
N ARG A 318 22.45 25.63 14.11
CA ARG A 318 22.40 25.14 15.49
C ARG A 318 21.10 25.56 16.17
N PRO A 319 20.67 24.82 17.20
CA PRO A 319 19.50 25.22 17.99
C PRO A 319 19.61 26.68 18.46
N GLY A 320 18.54 27.45 18.24
CA GLY A 320 18.46 28.88 18.56
C GLY A 320 18.94 29.83 17.46
N ASP A 321 19.54 29.35 16.37
CA ASP A 321 19.83 30.20 15.22
C ASP A 321 18.51 30.78 14.66
N ARG A 322 18.51 32.09 14.37
CA ARG A 322 17.32 32.81 13.92
C ARG A 322 17.04 32.55 12.45
N VAL A 323 15.77 32.41 12.13
CA VAL A 323 15.27 32.28 10.75
C VAL A 323 14.55 33.57 10.36
N VAL A 324 14.90 34.08 9.18
CA VAL A 324 14.47 35.38 8.68
C VAL A 324 13.89 35.22 7.26
N ARG A 325 12.78 35.91 6.98
CA ARG A 325 12.19 36.04 5.64
C ARG A 325 11.98 37.53 5.36
N ASP A 326 12.52 38.04 4.26
CA ASP A 326 12.40 39.45 3.85
C ASP A 326 12.80 40.45 4.97
N GLY A 327 13.82 40.10 5.76
CA GLY A 327 14.27 40.88 6.91
C GLY A 327 13.40 40.78 8.18
N ARG A 328 12.28 40.05 8.14
CA ARG A 328 11.42 39.74 9.30
C ARG A 328 11.88 38.45 9.97
N HIS A 329 11.98 38.45 11.28
CA HIS A 329 12.18 37.24 12.06
C HIS A 329 10.91 36.37 12.02
N VAL A 330 11.06 35.11 11.61
CA VAL A 330 9.94 34.18 11.38
C VAL A 330 10.06 32.87 12.16
N GLY A 331 11.07 32.73 13.03
CA GLY A 331 11.23 31.55 13.88
C GLY A 331 12.68 31.17 14.14
N TYR A 332 12.87 29.97 14.66
CA TYR A 332 14.16 29.49 15.16
C TYR A 332 14.47 28.08 14.66
N VAL A 333 15.74 27.81 14.40
CA VAL A 333 16.22 26.45 14.22
C VAL A 333 16.12 25.70 15.55
N THR A 334 15.51 24.52 15.55
CA THR A 334 15.36 23.64 16.72
C THR A 334 16.41 22.53 16.72
N SER A 335 16.74 22.02 15.53
CA SER A 335 17.79 21.01 15.30
C SER A 335 18.50 21.27 13.98
N GLY A 336 19.82 21.10 13.90
CA GLY A 336 20.57 21.34 12.67
C GLY A 336 21.92 20.63 12.63
N THR A 337 22.24 20.02 11.49
CA THR A 337 23.51 19.32 11.27
C THR A 337 23.85 19.15 9.78
N MET A 338 25.03 18.58 9.50
CA MET A 338 25.38 18.05 8.18
C MET A 338 25.13 16.55 8.16
N VAL A 339 24.30 16.08 7.23
CA VAL A 339 24.04 14.64 7.06
C VAL A 339 24.75 14.09 5.81
N PRO A 340 25.35 12.90 5.89
CA PRO A 340 25.89 12.20 4.73
C PRO A 340 24.78 11.43 3.99
N PHE A 341 24.93 11.19 2.69
CA PHE A 341 24.02 10.33 1.93
C PHE A 341 24.72 9.64 0.76
N TRP A 342 24.24 8.47 0.35
CA TRP A 342 24.76 7.72 -0.79
C TRP A 342 24.28 8.31 -2.12
N SER A 343 25.13 8.29 -3.14
CA SER A 343 24.69 8.56 -4.51
C SER A 343 23.80 7.42 -5.01
N THR A 344 22.90 7.74 -5.93
CA THR A 344 22.04 6.75 -6.61
C THR A 344 22.34 6.73 -8.10
N GLU A 345 22.43 5.54 -8.67
CA GLU A 345 22.61 5.29 -10.10
C GLU A 345 21.37 4.57 -10.66
N GLY A 346 21.09 4.73 -11.96
CA GLY A 346 19.90 4.17 -12.61
C GLY A 346 18.66 5.05 -12.50
N GLU A 347 17.54 4.58 -13.05
CA GLU A 347 16.26 5.32 -13.13
C GLU A 347 15.11 4.51 -12.51
N GLY A 348 14.14 5.20 -11.91
CA GLY A 348 12.93 4.58 -11.36
C GLY A 348 13.22 3.50 -10.31
N VAL A 349 12.44 2.41 -10.37
CA VAL A 349 12.53 1.27 -9.44
C VAL A 349 13.85 0.49 -9.57
N GLU A 350 14.56 0.64 -10.69
CA GLU A 350 15.84 -0.03 -10.94
C GLU A 350 17.02 0.71 -10.32
N SER A 351 16.80 1.89 -9.74
CA SER A 351 17.87 2.70 -9.17
C SER A 351 18.52 2.05 -7.94
N GLN A 352 19.85 2.11 -7.84
CA GLN A 352 20.64 1.46 -6.79
C GLN A 352 21.59 2.47 -6.12
N PHE A 353 22.04 2.16 -4.91
CA PHE A 353 23.10 2.95 -4.27
C PHE A 353 24.44 2.71 -4.95
N GLY A 354 25.11 3.79 -5.34
CA GLY A 354 26.50 3.76 -5.79
C GLY A 354 27.49 3.60 -4.63
N ASP A 355 28.77 3.78 -4.95
CA ASP A 355 29.86 3.72 -3.98
C ASP A 355 30.29 5.09 -3.44
N ASP A 356 29.84 6.17 -4.08
CA ASP A 356 30.12 7.54 -3.67
C ASP A 356 29.10 8.04 -2.64
N ASN A 357 29.55 8.90 -1.72
CA ASN A 357 28.68 9.63 -0.80
C ASN A 357 28.93 11.14 -0.87
N ALA A 358 27.88 11.89 -0.56
CA ALA A 358 27.91 13.35 -0.47
C ALA A 358 27.37 13.80 0.90
N ARG A 359 27.34 15.11 1.12
CA ARG A 359 26.83 15.71 2.36
C ARG A 359 25.99 16.94 2.06
N ARG A 360 24.98 17.18 2.90
CA ARG A 360 24.12 18.36 2.84
C ARG A 360 23.85 18.92 4.24
N ALA A 361 23.61 20.22 4.31
CA ALA A 361 23.19 20.91 5.52
C ALA A 361 21.66 20.90 5.61
N ILE A 362 21.12 20.39 6.70
CA ILE A 362 19.68 20.34 6.94
C ILE A 362 19.35 20.74 8.38
N ALA A 363 18.12 21.21 8.59
CA ALA A 363 17.62 21.61 9.90
C ALA A 363 16.11 21.39 10.02
N LEU A 364 15.65 21.17 11.25
CA LEU A 364 14.26 21.37 11.63
C LEU A 364 14.18 22.77 12.28
N ALA A 365 13.09 23.48 12.02
CA ALA A 365 12.89 24.82 12.55
C ALA A 365 11.44 25.04 12.95
N LEU A 366 11.23 25.69 14.10
CA LEU A 366 9.94 26.16 14.55
C LEU A 366 9.68 27.52 13.91
N LEU A 367 8.84 27.54 12.89
CA LEU A 367 8.59 28.70 12.04
C LEU A 367 7.14 29.15 12.05
N ASP A 368 6.88 30.42 11.77
CA ASP A 368 5.53 30.98 11.69
C ASP A 368 4.62 30.15 10.77
N SER A 369 3.37 29.98 11.20
CA SER A 369 2.41 29.08 10.54
C SER A 369 2.00 29.50 9.13
N ASP A 370 2.32 30.72 8.70
CA ASP A 370 2.05 31.24 7.35
C ASP A 370 3.10 30.86 6.29
N LEU A 371 4.16 30.14 6.68
CA LEU A 371 5.18 29.62 5.76
C LEU A 371 4.84 28.24 5.19
N TRP A 372 5.31 27.97 3.97
CA TRP A 372 5.02 26.74 3.22
C TRP A 372 6.24 26.15 2.53
N ASP A 373 6.12 24.88 2.12
CA ASP A 373 7.09 24.22 1.27
C ASP A 373 7.37 25.04 0.00
N GLY A 374 8.64 25.19 -0.34
CA GLY A 374 9.11 26.01 -1.46
C GLY A 374 9.42 27.47 -1.09
N ASP A 375 9.02 27.96 0.09
CA ASP A 375 9.42 29.27 0.56
C ASP A 375 10.94 29.33 0.83
N ARG A 376 11.55 30.46 0.47
CA ARG A 376 12.97 30.75 0.74
C ARG A 376 13.09 31.58 2.01
N VAL A 377 14.01 31.18 2.89
CA VAL A 377 14.33 31.84 4.14
C VAL A 377 15.84 31.97 4.30
N GLU A 378 16.27 32.74 5.29
CA GLU A 378 17.66 32.93 5.66
C GLU A 378 17.89 32.50 7.11
N VAL A 379 18.94 31.72 7.36
CA VAL A 379 19.35 31.28 8.70
C VAL A 379 20.58 32.07 9.13
N GLU A 380 20.51 32.73 10.29
CA GLU A 380 21.60 33.53 10.86
C GLU A 380 22.63 32.65 11.60
N ILE A 381 23.58 32.06 10.85
CA ILE A 381 24.59 31.15 11.41
C ILE A 381 25.85 31.94 11.78
N ARG A 382 26.14 32.05 13.08
CA ARG A 382 27.35 32.75 13.60
C ARG A 382 27.51 34.17 13.01
N GLY A 383 26.40 34.91 12.89
CA GLY A 383 26.37 36.26 12.35
C GLY A 383 26.46 36.37 10.83
N ARG A 384 26.34 35.26 10.09
CA ARG A 384 26.22 35.24 8.63
C ARG A 384 24.84 34.73 8.23
N SER A 385 24.18 35.45 7.34
CA SER A 385 22.96 34.96 6.70
C SER A 385 23.29 33.85 5.70
N THR A 386 22.63 32.70 5.84
CA THR A 386 22.76 31.53 4.96
C THR A 386 21.39 31.21 4.36
N PRO A 387 21.24 31.22 3.03
CA PRO A 387 19.96 30.87 2.40
C PRO A 387 19.54 29.44 2.71
N ALA A 388 18.23 29.23 2.86
CA ALA A 388 17.63 27.91 3.04
C ALA A 388 16.27 27.84 2.32
N LEU A 389 15.89 26.62 1.98
CA LEU A 389 14.61 26.29 1.36
C LEU A 389 13.76 25.49 2.35
N ILE A 390 12.50 25.88 2.54
CA ILE A 390 11.53 25.04 3.24
C ILE A 390 11.16 23.88 2.32
N VAL A 391 11.32 22.64 2.79
CA VAL A 391 11.11 21.43 2.00
C VAL A 391 10.14 20.48 2.70
N PRO A 392 9.38 19.68 1.94
CA PRO A 392 8.38 18.77 2.53
C PRO A 392 9.00 17.57 3.27
N TYR A 393 10.20 17.14 2.88
CA TYR A 393 10.89 15.97 3.43
C TYR A 393 12.36 15.95 2.99
N PHE A 394 13.25 15.40 3.82
CA PHE A 394 14.63 15.11 3.40
C PHE A 394 14.82 13.65 2.95
N LEU A 395 13.98 12.73 3.40
CA LEU A 395 14.12 11.28 3.22
C LEU A 395 12.77 10.64 2.85
N ARG A 396 12.80 9.62 1.99
CA ARG A 396 11.62 8.85 1.55
C ARG A 396 11.90 7.36 1.62
N ALA A 397 10.93 6.56 2.06
CA ALA A 397 11.10 5.13 2.38
C ALA A 397 10.06 4.22 1.70
N GLU A 398 9.32 4.74 0.71
CA GLU A 398 8.27 4.04 -0.02
C GLU A 398 8.81 2.99 -1.03
N ALA A 399 10.12 2.88 -1.15
CA ALA A 399 10.81 1.91 -1.99
C ALA A 399 11.79 1.06 -1.16
N PRO A 400 11.28 0.22 -0.23
CA PRO A 400 12.12 -0.70 0.53
C PRO A 400 12.95 -1.61 -0.40
N PRO A 401 14.11 -2.11 0.07
CA PRO A 401 14.60 -2.06 1.45
C PRO A 401 15.28 -0.74 1.86
N PHE A 402 15.44 0.22 0.95
CA PHE A 402 16.27 1.40 1.19
C PHE A 402 15.45 2.67 1.45
N ALA A 403 15.84 3.44 2.46
CA ALA A 403 15.44 4.85 2.54
C ALA A 403 16.32 5.72 1.63
N ARG A 404 15.71 6.66 0.90
CA ARG A 404 16.38 7.50 -0.11
C ARG A 404 16.39 8.97 0.29
N SER A 405 17.58 9.55 0.32
CA SER A 405 17.78 10.99 0.55
C SER A 405 17.32 11.79 -0.67
N ILE A 406 16.44 12.78 -0.45
CA ILE A 406 15.90 13.66 -1.49
C ILE A 406 16.53 15.04 -1.38
N VAL A 407 17.33 15.43 -2.36
CA VAL A 407 18.03 16.73 -2.39
C VAL A 407 17.22 17.71 -3.24
N HIS A 408 16.67 18.76 -2.62
CA HIS A 408 15.79 19.73 -3.30
C HIS A 408 16.57 20.89 -3.95
N THR A 409 17.79 21.16 -3.51
CA THR A 409 18.63 22.24 -4.06
C THR A 409 19.38 21.87 -5.34
N ARG A 410 19.19 20.65 -5.86
CA ARG A 410 19.84 20.19 -7.09
C ARG A 410 19.10 20.80 -8.29
N GLN A 411 19.77 21.64 -9.07
CA GLN A 411 19.25 22.05 -10.38
C GLN A 411 19.14 20.80 -11.25
N GLU A 412 17.94 20.50 -11.74
CA GLU A 412 17.79 19.60 -12.89
C GLU A 412 18.54 20.24 -14.06
N ASP A 413 19.53 19.54 -14.60
CA ASP A 413 19.99 19.83 -15.95
C ASP A 413 18.81 19.48 -16.86
N GLU A 414 17.95 20.47 -17.15
CA GLU A 414 16.99 20.36 -18.24
C GLU A 414 17.81 20.12 -19.51
N THR A 415 17.99 18.85 -19.87
CA THR A 415 18.44 18.48 -21.19
C THR A 415 17.31 18.82 -22.14
N ALA A 416 17.28 20.08 -22.59
CA ALA A 416 16.44 20.55 -23.66
C ALA A 416 16.84 19.78 -24.93
N GLY A 417 16.20 18.64 -25.15
CA GLY A 417 16.35 17.88 -26.40
C GLY A 417 15.97 18.77 -27.58
N GLU A 418 16.80 18.78 -28.62
CA GLU A 418 16.47 19.50 -29.86
C GLU A 418 15.07 19.12 -30.35
N ALA A 419 14.20 20.12 -30.51
CA ALA A 419 12.85 19.89 -30.99
C ALA A 419 12.90 19.33 -32.42
N LEU A 420 12.60 18.04 -32.58
CA LEU A 420 12.45 17.43 -33.91
C LEU A 420 11.35 18.15 -34.72
N PRO A 421 11.52 18.32 -36.04
CA PRO A 421 10.44 18.83 -36.90
C PRO A 421 9.18 17.96 -36.78
N THR A 422 7.98 18.57 -36.79
CA THR A 422 6.70 17.86 -36.59
C THR A 422 6.52 16.66 -37.52
N ALA A 423 6.90 16.77 -38.80
CA ALA A 423 6.81 15.65 -39.75
C ALA A 423 7.67 14.43 -39.34
N ARG A 424 8.81 14.66 -38.69
CA ARG A 424 9.66 13.59 -38.15
C ARG A 424 9.04 12.96 -36.91
N LYS A 425 8.42 13.76 -36.03
CA LYS A 425 7.67 13.25 -34.87
C LYS A 425 6.53 12.33 -35.29
N VAL A 426 5.76 12.69 -36.32
CA VAL A 426 4.65 11.88 -36.83
C VAL A 426 5.15 10.54 -37.39
N ARG A 427 6.21 10.56 -38.21
CA ARG A 427 6.79 9.31 -38.74
C ARG A 427 7.33 8.41 -37.64
N HIS A 428 8.09 8.97 -36.70
CA HIS A 428 8.60 8.21 -35.56
C HIS A 428 7.46 7.57 -34.77
N LEU A 429 6.36 8.29 -34.49
CA LEU A 429 5.21 7.70 -33.78
C LEU A 429 4.62 6.49 -34.52
N ILE A 430 4.45 6.58 -35.85
CA ILE A 430 3.92 5.48 -36.66
C ILE A 430 4.90 4.31 -36.70
N ASP A 431 6.19 4.59 -36.92
CA ASP A 431 7.25 3.57 -36.99
C ASP A 431 7.41 2.85 -35.64
N ASP A 432 7.37 3.59 -34.52
CA ASP A 432 7.45 3.05 -33.16
C ASP A 432 6.21 2.20 -32.83
N ALA A 433 5.01 2.66 -33.21
CA ALA A 433 3.78 1.88 -33.05
C ALA A 433 3.82 0.58 -33.87
N LEU A 434 4.34 0.62 -35.09
CA LEU A 434 4.53 -0.56 -35.94
C LEU A 434 5.54 -1.52 -35.34
N ALA A 435 6.70 -1.02 -34.90
CA ALA A 435 7.76 -1.82 -34.29
C ALA A 435 7.26 -2.50 -33.01
N ASN A 436 6.59 -1.75 -32.12
CA ASN A 436 6.02 -2.29 -30.90
C ASN A 436 4.95 -3.36 -31.18
N THR A 437 4.02 -3.09 -32.11
CA THR A 437 2.97 -4.04 -32.48
C THR A 437 3.56 -5.33 -33.05
N ARG A 438 4.56 -5.24 -33.92
CA ARG A 438 5.26 -6.40 -34.48
C ARG A 438 5.95 -7.21 -33.39
N TRP A 439 6.75 -6.55 -32.54
CA TRP A 439 7.42 -7.22 -31.43
C TRP A 439 6.42 -7.94 -30.53
N ARG A 440 5.35 -7.25 -30.12
CA ARG A 440 4.28 -7.82 -29.28
C ARG A 440 3.61 -9.04 -29.89
N GLN A 441 3.35 -9.03 -31.19
CA GLN A 441 2.58 -10.11 -31.83
C GLN A 441 3.46 -11.26 -32.35
N HIS A 442 4.71 -11.00 -32.76
CA HIS A 442 5.55 -11.97 -33.47
C HIS A 442 6.77 -12.45 -32.69
N ASP A 443 7.31 -11.64 -31.77
CA ASP A 443 8.59 -11.96 -31.11
C ASP A 443 8.45 -12.18 -29.61
N CYS A 444 7.42 -11.60 -28.99
CA CYS A 444 7.20 -11.57 -27.55
C CYS A 444 6.24 -12.67 -27.08
N ILE A 445 6.57 -13.28 -25.94
CA ILE A 445 5.69 -14.13 -25.15
C ILE A 445 5.12 -13.27 -24.02
N ASN A 446 3.83 -12.96 -24.09
CA ASN A 446 3.16 -12.20 -23.04
C ASN A 446 2.52 -13.13 -22.02
N LEU A 447 3.00 -13.03 -20.78
CA LEU A 447 2.48 -13.73 -19.63
C LEU A 447 1.89 -12.77 -18.60
N ILE A 448 1.63 -11.50 -18.92
CA ILE A 448 0.92 -10.61 -17.99
C ILE A 448 -0.54 -11.10 -17.88
N PRO A 449 -1.00 -11.58 -16.70
CA PRO A 449 -2.28 -12.29 -16.55
C PRO A 449 -3.52 -11.42 -16.72
N SER A 450 -3.35 -10.10 -16.81
CA SER A 450 -4.41 -9.13 -17.05
C SER A 450 -4.45 -8.60 -18.48
N GLU A 451 -3.58 -9.08 -19.36
CA GLU A 451 -3.53 -8.68 -20.76
C GLU A 451 -4.04 -9.80 -21.65
N MET A 452 -4.67 -9.41 -22.77
CA MET A 452 -5.06 -10.30 -23.84
C MET A 452 -4.95 -9.60 -25.18
N SER A 453 -4.46 -10.32 -26.20
CA SER A 453 -4.56 -9.89 -27.59
C SER A 453 -6.00 -10.05 -28.09
N LEU A 454 -6.58 -8.98 -28.64
CA LEU A 454 -7.89 -9.01 -29.32
C LEU A 454 -7.79 -9.70 -30.69
N SER A 455 -8.89 -10.32 -31.15
CA SER A 455 -8.96 -10.89 -32.50
C SER A 455 -8.97 -9.77 -33.56
N PRO A 456 -8.60 -10.06 -34.82
CA PRO A 456 -8.69 -9.07 -35.91
C PRO A 456 -10.08 -8.44 -36.03
N ALA A 457 -11.14 -9.25 -35.90
CA ALA A 457 -12.52 -8.78 -35.94
C ALA A 457 -12.82 -7.78 -34.81
N VAL A 458 -12.47 -8.14 -33.57
CA VAL A 458 -12.68 -7.28 -32.40
C VAL A 458 -11.89 -5.97 -32.53
N LYS A 459 -10.63 -6.02 -32.98
CA LYS A 459 -9.79 -4.83 -33.19
C LYS A 459 -10.41 -3.89 -34.21
N LEU A 460 -10.80 -4.41 -35.37
CA LEU A 460 -11.33 -3.61 -36.47
C LEU A 460 -12.68 -2.98 -36.10
N LEU A 461 -13.60 -3.78 -35.54
CA LEU A 461 -14.91 -3.30 -35.09
C LEU A 461 -14.80 -2.23 -33.99
N SER A 462 -13.74 -2.26 -33.18
CA SER A 462 -13.52 -1.27 -32.11
C SER A 462 -13.22 0.15 -32.61
N VAL A 463 -12.73 0.28 -33.85
CA VAL A 463 -12.30 1.56 -34.44
C VAL A 463 -13.21 2.01 -35.59
N MET A 464 -14.27 1.25 -35.88
CA MET A 464 -15.29 1.66 -36.85
C MET A 464 -16.06 2.90 -36.37
N ASP A 465 -16.86 3.46 -37.27
CA ASP A 465 -17.63 4.70 -37.11
C ASP A 465 -18.31 4.94 -35.74
N PRO A 466 -18.85 3.93 -34.99
CA PRO A 466 -19.35 4.16 -33.64
C PRO A 466 -18.38 4.89 -32.70
N VAL A 467 -17.06 4.75 -32.89
CA VAL A 467 -16.05 5.47 -32.09
C VAL A 467 -16.21 7.00 -32.11
N GLY A 468 -16.81 7.55 -33.17
CA GLY A 468 -17.04 8.99 -33.34
C GLY A 468 -18.45 9.48 -32.99
N ARG A 469 -19.35 8.62 -32.46
CA ARG A 469 -20.77 8.95 -32.24
C ARG A 469 -21.12 9.23 -30.77
N TYR A 470 -22.27 9.87 -30.56
CA TYR A 470 -22.92 10.07 -29.26
C TYR A 470 -24.25 9.32 -29.20
N ALA A 471 -24.49 8.59 -28.12
CA ALA A 471 -25.70 7.79 -27.91
C ALA A 471 -26.10 7.77 -26.43
N GLU A 472 -26.27 8.95 -25.83
CA GLU A 472 -26.80 9.05 -24.46
C GLU A 472 -28.30 8.71 -24.45
N HIS A 473 -28.71 7.82 -23.54
CA HIS A 473 -30.11 7.43 -23.40
C HIS A 473 -30.44 7.04 -21.97
N LYS A 474 -31.73 7.11 -21.65
CA LYS A 474 -32.28 6.55 -20.42
C LYS A 474 -33.66 5.98 -20.66
N GLN A 475 -34.01 5.03 -19.81
CA GLN A 475 -35.37 4.58 -19.66
C GLN A 475 -36.28 5.71 -19.16
N VAL A 476 -37.46 5.84 -19.77
CA VAL A 476 -38.48 6.81 -19.35
C VAL A 476 -39.76 6.07 -19.01
N LYS A 477 -40.01 5.87 -17.71
CA LYS A 477 -41.20 5.16 -17.20
C LYS A 477 -42.53 5.72 -17.71
N ALA A 478 -42.62 7.03 -17.96
CA ALA A 478 -43.83 7.67 -18.48
C ALA A 478 -44.16 7.32 -19.95
N LEU A 479 -43.23 6.69 -20.66
CA LEU A 479 -43.35 6.28 -22.06
C LEU A 479 -43.31 4.76 -22.17
N ASP A 480 -44.06 4.07 -21.31
CA ASP A 480 -44.09 2.60 -21.23
C ASP A 480 -42.67 2.02 -21.11
N GLU A 481 -41.85 2.66 -20.29
CA GLU A 481 -40.44 2.27 -20.04
C GLU A 481 -39.55 2.25 -21.29
N ALA A 482 -39.90 3.03 -22.32
CA ALA A 482 -39.09 3.17 -23.51
C ALA A 482 -37.70 3.75 -23.21
N GLU A 483 -36.69 3.23 -23.90
CA GLU A 483 -35.35 3.82 -23.98
C GLU A 483 -35.37 5.05 -24.89
N VAL A 484 -35.06 6.21 -24.32
CA VAL A 484 -35.10 7.49 -25.01
C VAL A 484 -33.68 8.03 -25.19
N PHE A 485 -33.21 8.03 -26.44
CA PHE A 485 -31.95 8.63 -26.84
C PHE A 485 -32.06 10.16 -26.96
N TYR A 486 -31.01 10.87 -26.54
CA TYR A 486 -30.90 12.33 -26.67
C TYR A 486 -30.43 12.77 -28.07
N TYR A 487 -29.94 11.84 -28.88
CA TYR A 487 -29.36 12.08 -30.20
C TYR A 487 -29.98 11.13 -31.24
N GLN A 488 -30.03 11.54 -32.51
CA GLN A 488 -30.48 10.71 -33.63
C GLN A 488 -29.34 9.84 -34.19
N GLY A 489 -29.68 8.82 -34.99
CA GLY A 489 -28.71 7.93 -35.64
C GLY A 489 -28.14 6.84 -34.71
N THR A 490 -28.90 6.50 -33.67
CA THR A 490 -28.50 5.59 -32.59
C THR A 490 -29.10 4.20 -32.71
N ASP A 491 -29.98 3.92 -33.69
CA ASP A 491 -30.66 2.63 -33.84
C ASP A 491 -29.68 1.44 -33.87
N PHE A 492 -28.60 1.56 -34.66
CA PHE A 492 -27.55 0.53 -34.70
C PHE A 492 -26.83 0.36 -33.35
N ILE A 493 -26.62 1.45 -32.62
CA ILE A 493 -25.96 1.42 -31.31
C ILE A 493 -26.86 0.72 -30.29
N TRP A 494 -28.15 1.05 -30.30
CA TRP A 494 -29.16 0.39 -29.48
C TRP A 494 -29.20 -1.12 -29.74
N GLU A 495 -29.19 -1.54 -31.01
CA GLU A 495 -29.11 -2.96 -31.35
C GLU A 495 -27.84 -3.64 -30.83
N VAL A 496 -26.70 -2.95 -30.85
CA VAL A 496 -25.43 -3.46 -30.33
C VAL A 496 -25.48 -3.60 -28.81
N GLU A 497 -26.03 -2.61 -28.10
CA GLU A 497 -26.21 -2.65 -26.65
C GLU A 497 -27.10 -3.81 -26.22
N GLU A 498 -28.26 -3.98 -26.85
CA GLU A 498 -29.21 -5.05 -26.49
C GLU A 498 -28.66 -6.44 -26.79
N ARG A 499 -28.00 -6.63 -27.94
CA ARG A 499 -27.35 -7.91 -28.25
C ARG A 499 -26.22 -8.21 -27.27
N LEU A 500 -25.41 -7.21 -26.92
CA LEU A 500 -24.35 -7.40 -25.94
C LEU A 500 -24.90 -7.75 -24.58
N LYS A 501 -25.96 -7.06 -24.14
CA LYS A 501 -26.64 -7.35 -22.88
C LYS A 501 -27.12 -8.80 -22.85
N GLN A 502 -27.75 -9.26 -23.93
CA GLN A 502 -28.22 -10.65 -24.05
C GLN A 502 -27.06 -11.66 -23.97
N GLU A 503 -26.01 -11.48 -24.78
CA GLU A 503 -24.85 -12.38 -24.78
C GLU A 503 -24.14 -12.44 -23.43
N MET A 504 -24.05 -11.31 -22.72
CA MET A 504 -23.48 -11.26 -21.38
C MET A 504 -24.39 -11.92 -20.33
N MET A 505 -25.71 -11.78 -20.43
CA MET A 505 -26.66 -12.49 -19.57
C MET A 505 -26.57 -13.99 -19.76
N ASP A 506 -26.48 -14.45 -21.01
CA ASP A 506 -26.31 -15.88 -21.35
C ASP A 506 -24.96 -16.45 -20.91
N PHE A 507 -23.90 -15.63 -20.98
CA PHE A 507 -22.59 -16.00 -20.48
C PHE A 507 -22.56 -16.12 -18.95
N LEU A 508 -23.11 -15.13 -18.25
CA LEU A 508 -23.08 -15.06 -16.78
C LEU A 508 -24.16 -15.91 -16.10
N GLY A 509 -25.20 -16.31 -16.82
CA GLY A 509 -26.36 -17.00 -16.26
C GLY A 509 -27.17 -16.12 -15.31
N CYS A 510 -27.40 -14.86 -15.68
CA CYS A 510 -28.06 -13.86 -14.82
C CYS A 510 -29.23 -13.15 -15.51
N SER A 511 -30.03 -12.40 -14.74
CA SER A 511 -31.24 -11.74 -15.22
C SER A 511 -31.02 -10.32 -15.76
N SER A 512 -29.96 -9.65 -15.28
CA SER A 512 -29.70 -8.25 -15.65
C SER A 512 -28.22 -7.97 -15.80
N VAL A 513 -27.87 -7.16 -16.82
CA VAL A 513 -26.51 -6.71 -17.12
C VAL A 513 -26.48 -5.21 -17.43
N GLU A 514 -25.43 -4.54 -16.95
CA GLU A 514 -25.05 -3.18 -17.28
C GLU A 514 -23.64 -3.18 -17.91
N ALA A 515 -23.55 -2.84 -19.19
CA ALA A 515 -22.33 -2.96 -20.02
C ALA A 515 -21.78 -1.61 -20.54
N ARG A 516 -22.39 -0.49 -20.14
CA ARG A 516 -21.99 0.85 -20.60
C ARG A 516 -20.71 1.37 -19.94
N LEU A 517 -20.29 0.77 -18.83
CA LEU A 517 -19.14 1.20 -18.05
C LEU A 517 -17.82 0.90 -18.77
N ILE A 518 -16.87 1.84 -18.71
CA ILE A 518 -15.64 1.78 -19.52
C ILE A 518 -14.43 1.17 -18.80
N SER A 519 -14.57 0.74 -17.54
CA SER A 519 -13.53 -0.02 -16.83
C SER A 519 -14.09 -0.82 -15.66
N GLY A 520 -13.38 -1.87 -15.23
CA GLY A 520 -13.77 -2.66 -14.04
C GLY A 520 -13.77 -1.85 -12.75
N GLN A 521 -12.83 -0.91 -12.57
CA GLN A 521 -12.85 0.00 -11.42
C GLN A 521 -14.09 0.89 -11.42
N MET A 522 -14.52 1.36 -12.60
CA MET A 522 -15.76 2.12 -12.73
C MET A 522 -16.99 1.25 -12.42
N ALA A 523 -16.99 -0.03 -12.82
CA ALA A 523 -18.03 -0.99 -12.41
C ALA A 523 -18.14 -1.12 -10.89
N ASN A 524 -17.02 -1.29 -10.19
CA ASN A 524 -17.00 -1.35 -8.72
C ASN A 524 -17.50 -0.05 -8.09
N MET A 525 -17.02 1.10 -8.57
CA MET A 525 -17.44 2.42 -8.07
C MET A 525 -18.94 2.67 -8.28
N THR A 526 -19.50 2.24 -9.41
CA THR A 526 -20.94 2.29 -9.69
C THR A 526 -21.72 1.45 -8.68
N VAL A 527 -21.26 0.22 -8.37
CA VAL A 527 -21.87 -0.62 -7.33
C VAL A 527 -21.80 0.04 -5.95
N PHE A 528 -20.67 0.62 -5.55
CA PHE A 528 -20.55 1.31 -4.25
C PHE A 528 -21.44 2.54 -4.18
N SER A 529 -21.52 3.30 -5.28
CA SER A 529 -22.42 4.45 -5.37
C SER A 529 -23.89 4.02 -5.34
N ALA A 530 -24.23 2.87 -5.94
CA ALA A 530 -25.57 2.30 -5.89
C ALA A 530 -25.91 1.79 -4.49
N MET A 531 -24.95 1.22 -3.75
CA MET A 531 -25.12 0.85 -2.34
C MET A 531 -25.47 2.09 -1.51
N VAL A 532 -24.75 3.20 -1.67
CA VAL A 532 -25.06 4.46 -0.96
C VAL A 532 -26.43 5.02 -1.36
N ASP A 533 -26.82 5.02 -2.65
CA ASP A 533 -28.18 5.42 -3.03
C ASP A 533 -29.25 4.50 -2.42
N TYR A 534 -29.00 3.19 -2.45
CA TYR A 534 -29.92 2.17 -1.97
C TYR A 534 -30.13 2.27 -0.46
N ILE A 535 -29.08 2.32 0.36
CA ILE A 535 -29.23 2.38 1.83
C ILE A 535 -29.90 3.68 2.31
N ASN A 536 -29.82 4.75 1.53
CA ASN A 536 -30.45 6.05 1.83
C ASN A 536 -31.83 6.22 1.15
N ARG A 537 -32.35 5.20 0.44
CA ARG A 537 -33.57 5.31 -0.38
C ARG A 537 -34.82 5.79 0.38
N ALA A 538 -34.88 5.48 1.68
CA ALA A 538 -36.01 5.83 2.54
C ALA A 538 -35.92 7.25 3.13
N ASP A 539 -34.74 7.87 3.12
CA ASP A 539 -34.51 9.24 3.61
C ASP A 539 -33.56 10.00 2.69
N ARG A 540 -34.14 10.60 1.65
CA ARG A 540 -33.41 11.42 0.67
C ARG A 540 -33.25 12.88 1.09
N LYS A 541 -33.73 13.28 2.27
CA LYS A 541 -33.70 14.68 2.74
C LYS A 541 -32.56 14.96 3.72
N SER A 542 -32.08 13.92 4.39
CA SER A 542 -30.91 14.00 5.26
C SER A 542 -29.60 13.87 4.49
N GLU A 543 -28.49 14.24 5.14
CA GLU A 543 -27.15 13.94 4.63
C GLU A 543 -26.99 12.43 4.43
N GLN A 544 -26.47 12.02 3.27
CA GLN A 544 -26.37 10.61 2.93
C GLN A 544 -25.38 9.91 3.87
N ARG A 545 -25.82 8.83 4.53
CA ARG A 545 -24.89 7.97 5.26
C ARG A 545 -24.10 7.11 4.29
N ARG A 546 -22.85 6.84 4.64
CA ARG A 546 -21.99 5.85 3.97
C ARG A 546 -22.26 4.44 4.51
N MET A 547 -21.68 3.42 3.87
CA MET A 547 -21.74 2.04 4.36
C MET A 547 -21.03 1.93 5.71
N ARG A 548 -21.69 1.35 6.71
CA ARG A 548 -21.19 1.28 8.09
C ARG A 548 -20.00 0.35 8.24
N LYS A 549 -19.95 -0.71 7.43
CA LYS A 549 -18.87 -1.68 7.42
C LYS A 549 -18.84 -2.45 6.10
N VAL A 550 -17.64 -2.68 5.57
CA VAL A 550 -17.38 -3.49 4.37
C VAL A 550 -16.36 -4.58 4.70
N MET A 551 -16.52 -5.77 4.15
CA MET A 551 -15.54 -6.84 4.23
C MET A 551 -14.93 -7.13 2.86
N ASN A 552 -13.61 -7.22 2.75
CA ASN A 552 -12.90 -7.36 1.47
C ASN A 552 -11.56 -8.10 1.58
N ASN A 553 -10.95 -8.50 0.47
CA ASN A 553 -9.57 -9.02 0.47
C ASN A 553 -8.56 -7.88 0.71
N HIS A 554 -7.53 -8.08 1.54
CA HIS A 554 -6.45 -7.10 1.71
C HIS A 554 -5.58 -7.00 0.44
N ILE A 555 -5.07 -5.81 0.11
CA ILE A 555 -4.29 -5.55 -1.12
C ILE A 555 -3.02 -6.42 -1.22
N ILE A 556 -2.30 -6.59 -0.10
CA ILE A 556 -1.09 -7.43 -0.04
C ILE A 556 -1.44 -8.93 -0.16
N LYS A 557 -2.63 -9.34 0.28
CA LYS A 557 -3.12 -10.72 0.16
C LYS A 557 -3.89 -10.95 -1.16
N GLY A 558 -3.55 -10.17 -2.18
CA GLY A 558 -4.09 -10.31 -3.53
C GLY A 558 -5.36 -9.52 -3.84
N GLY A 559 -5.95 -8.77 -2.90
CA GLY A 559 -7.12 -7.93 -3.16
C GLY A 559 -6.89 -6.89 -4.26
N HIS A 560 -7.96 -6.34 -4.85
CA HIS A 560 -7.85 -5.29 -5.88
C HIS A 560 -7.94 -3.89 -5.28
N LEU A 561 -7.21 -2.92 -5.85
CA LEU A 561 -7.10 -1.54 -5.38
C LEU A 561 -8.47 -0.84 -5.26
N SER A 562 -9.38 -1.04 -6.23
CA SER A 562 -10.70 -0.38 -6.21
C SER A 562 -11.53 -0.76 -4.99
N SER A 563 -11.30 -1.95 -4.43
CA SER A 563 -12.03 -2.47 -3.28
C SER A 563 -11.37 -2.07 -1.96
N GLN A 564 -10.31 -1.26 -1.98
CA GLN A 564 -9.62 -0.78 -0.78
C GLN A 564 -10.03 0.66 -0.43
N PRO A 565 -10.01 1.04 0.86
CA PRO A 565 -10.17 2.44 1.28
C PRO A 565 -9.10 3.41 0.77
N MET A 566 -7.96 2.91 0.29
CA MET A 566 -6.95 3.73 -0.40
C MET A 566 -7.28 3.95 -1.89
N GLY A 567 -8.26 3.21 -2.43
CA GLY A 567 -8.76 3.32 -3.80
C GLY A 567 -10.23 3.77 -3.84
N ALA A 568 -10.99 3.24 -4.79
CA ALA A 568 -12.35 3.71 -5.10
C ALA A 568 -13.37 3.56 -3.96
N LEU A 569 -13.12 2.67 -2.98
CA LEU A 569 -14.05 2.42 -1.87
C LEU A 569 -14.09 3.58 -0.85
N LYS A 570 -13.04 4.41 -0.78
CA LYS A 570 -12.82 5.45 0.25
C LYS A 570 -14.06 6.30 0.55
N ASP A 571 -14.72 6.77 -0.50
CA ASP A 571 -15.79 7.78 -0.38
C ASP A 571 -17.17 7.17 -0.07
N TYR A 572 -17.28 5.83 -0.10
CA TYR A 572 -18.53 5.11 0.09
C TYR A 572 -18.62 4.37 1.43
N VAL A 573 -17.55 4.39 2.22
CA VAL A 573 -17.46 3.73 3.53
C VAL A 573 -17.34 4.75 4.64
N ALA A 574 -18.00 4.47 5.76
CA ALA A 574 -17.96 5.30 6.96
C ALA A 574 -16.57 5.28 7.61
N ARG A 575 -16.31 6.24 8.49
CA ARG A 575 -15.15 6.20 9.39
C ARG A 575 -15.52 5.40 10.63
N ASP A 576 -14.72 4.41 10.99
CA ASP A 576 -14.90 3.63 12.20
C ASP A 576 -14.60 4.50 13.44
N PRO A 577 -15.51 4.65 14.41
CA PRO A 577 -15.27 5.49 15.57
C PRO A 577 -14.18 4.94 16.50
N ARG A 578 -13.91 3.63 16.51
CA ARG A 578 -12.86 3.02 17.34
C ARG A 578 -11.50 3.29 16.75
N THR A 579 -11.28 2.91 15.50
CA THR A 579 -9.95 2.99 14.88
C THR A 579 -9.69 4.31 14.16
N GLU A 580 -10.73 5.12 13.93
CA GLU A 580 -10.69 6.34 13.12
C GLU A 580 -10.18 6.13 11.68
N LYS A 581 -10.16 4.87 11.23
CA LYS A 581 -9.86 4.45 9.86
C LYS A 581 -11.16 4.26 9.08
N ALA A 582 -11.07 4.01 7.78
CA ALA A 582 -12.25 3.59 7.02
C ALA A 582 -12.79 2.28 7.62
N ALA A 583 -14.12 2.16 7.71
CA ALA A 583 -14.81 0.99 8.25
C ALA A 583 -14.79 -0.17 7.26
N ALA A 584 -13.60 -0.66 6.94
CA ALA A 584 -13.35 -1.87 6.18
C ALA A 584 -12.59 -2.86 7.06
N VAL A 585 -12.97 -4.13 6.99
CA VAL A 585 -12.26 -5.25 7.63
C VAL A 585 -11.84 -6.23 6.55
N ASN A 586 -10.63 -6.75 6.64
CA ASN A 586 -10.12 -7.66 5.62
C ASN A 586 -10.45 -9.12 5.96
N PHE A 587 -10.59 -9.96 4.94
CA PHE A 587 -10.69 -11.40 5.13
C PHE A 587 -9.40 -11.96 5.75
N PRO A 588 -9.50 -12.82 6.78
CA PRO A 588 -8.38 -13.62 7.22
C PRO A 588 -8.06 -14.66 6.13
N VAL A 589 -6.80 -15.07 6.06
CA VAL A 589 -6.31 -16.08 5.13
C VAL A 589 -5.72 -17.24 5.91
N LEU A 590 -5.69 -18.43 5.31
CA LEU A 590 -5.08 -19.60 5.94
C LEU A 590 -3.58 -19.35 6.13
N ARG A 591 -3.04 -19.73 7.29
CA ARG A 591 -1.61 -19.56 7.62
C ARG A 591 -0.70 -20.27 6.60
N ASP A 592 -1.02 -21.51 6.26
CA ASP A 592 -0.23 -22.33 5.32
C ASP A 592 -0.58 -22.06 3.84
N ASN A 593 -1.59 -21.22 3.57
CA ASN A 593 -1.97 -20.82 2.21
C ASN A 593 -2.57 -19.41 2.22
N PRO A 594 -1.72 -18.36 2.16
CA PRO A 594 -2.16 -16.97 2.26
C PRO A 594 -2.99 -16.49 1.05
N TYR A 595 -3.15 -17.32 0.01
CA TYR A 595 -3.97 -17.02 -1.16
C TYR A 595 -5.44 -17.47 -0.98
N ARG A 596 -5.75 -18.23 0.07
CA ARG A 596 -7.09 -18.75 0.36
C ARG A 596 -7.65 -18.12 1.63
N ILE A 597 -8.91 -17.69 1.56
CA ILE A 597 -9.64 -17.13 2.71
C ILE A 597 -9.86 -18.22 3.76
N ASP A 598 -9.62 -17.90 5.04
CA ASP A 598 -10.08 -18.72 6.16
C ASP A 598 -11.56 -18.44 6.40
N THR A 599 -12.42 -19.33 5.90
CA THR A 599 -13.88 -19.14 5.96
C THR A 599 -14.43 -19.23 7.38
N ALA A 600 -13.78 -19.97 8.28
CA ALA A 600 -14.20 -20.08 9.67
C ALA A 600 -13.93 -18.77 10.43
N ALA A 601 -12.70 -18.26 10.33
CA ALA A 601 -12.34 -16.98 10.93
C ALA A 601 -13.10 -15.81 10.27
N ALA A 602 -13.34 -15.86 8.95
CA ALA A 602 -14.15 -14.86 8.26
C ALA A 602 -15.58 -14.80 8.82
N ARG A 603 -16.20 -15.95 9.10
CA ARG A 603 -17.54 -16.02 9.71
C ARG A 603 -17.58 -15.36 11.09
N GLU A 604 -16.54 -15.53 11.91
CA GLU A 604 -16.44 -14.88 13.23
C GLU A 604 -16.38 -13.36 13.10
N LEU A 605 -15.54 -12.84 12.19
CA LEU A 605 -15.46 -11.40 11.90
C LEU A 605 -16.76 -10.85 11.32
N MET A 606 -17.49 -11.62 10.52
CA MET A 606 -18.81 -11.21 10.03
C MET A 606 -19.85 -11.11 11.16
N ALA A 607 -19.80 -12.02 12.13
CA ALA A 607 -20.67 -11.97 13.31
C ALA A 607 -20.38 -10.74 14.17
N GLU A 608 -19.09 -10.41 14.35
CA GLU A 608 -18.64 -9.23 15.09
C GLU A 608 -19.00 -7.91 14.36
N HIS A 609 -18.61 -7.80 13.09
CA HIS A 609 -18.62 -6.53 12.38
C HIS A 609 -19.89 -6.26 11.58
N ARG A 610 -20.71 -7.29 11.30
CA ARG A 610 -21.99 -7.22 10.59
C ARG A 610 -21.93 -6.32 9.33
N PRO A 611 -21.12 -6.67 8.31
CA PRO A 611 -20.92 -5.85 7.12
C PRO A 611 -22.21 -5.62 6.32
N GLU A 612 -22.33 -4.46 5.66
CA GLU A 612 -23.42 -4.16 4.72
C GLU A 612 -23.05 -4.58 3.27
N LEU A 613 -21.76 -4.75 3.01
CA LEU A 613 -21.22 -5.23 1.73
C LEU A 613 -20.05 -6.17 1.99
N VAL A 614 -20.08 -7.33 1.35
CA VAL A 614 -18.97 -8.29 1.29
C VAL A 614 -18.48 -8.31 -0.16
N ILE A 615 -17.18 -8.06 -0.36
CA ILE A 615 -16.54 -7.98 -1.68
C ILE A 615 -15.52 -9.10 -1.83
N LEU A 616 -15.88 -10.14 -2.56
CA LEU A 616 -14.97 -11.16 -3.05
C LEU A 616 -14.30 -10.69 -4.34
N GLY A 617 -13.09 -11.19 -4.61
CA GLY A 617 -12.32 -10.81 -5.79
C GLY A 617 -10.89 -10.40 -5.45
N LYS A 618 -9.97 -10.88 -6.26
CA LYS A 618 -8.52 -10.69 -6.14
C LYS A 618 -7.90 -10.36 -7.51
N SER A 619 -6.80 -9.63 -7.47
CA SER A 619 -5.85 -9.49 -8.57
C SER A 619 -4.86 -10.65 -8.65
N MET A 620 -4.51 -11.24 -7.51
CA MET A 620 -3.71 -12.46 -7.42
C MET A 620 -4.65 -13.61 -7.04
N VAL A 621 -5.00 -14.43 -8.03
CA VAL A 621 -6.04 -15.47 -7.87
C VAL A 621 -5.42 -16.81 -8.16
N LEU A 622 -5.14 -17.62 -7.14
CA LEU A 622 -4.69 -19.01 -7.30
C LEU A 622 -5.80 -20.02 -7.02
N HIS A 623 -6.86 -19.61 -6.33
CA HIS A 623 -7.98 -20.45 -5.93
C HIS A 623 -9.32 -19.75 -6.24
N PRO A 624 -10.41 -20.50 -6.48
CA PRO A 624 -11.77 -19.94 -6.49
C PRO A 624 -12.09 -19.22 -5.18
N GLU A 625 -12.88 -18.15 -5.26
CA GLU A 625 -13.35 -17.44 -4.06
C GLU A 625 -14.46 -18.23 -3.36
N PRO A 626 -14.58 -18.24 -2.02
CA PRO A 626 -15.56 -19.06 -1.30
C PRO A 626 -16.97 -18.41 -1.28
N VAL A 627 -17.59 -18.24 -2.45
CA VAL A 627 -18.88 -17.53 -2.60
C VAL A 627 -19.99 -18.21 -1.82
N ALA A 628 -20.10 -19.54 -1.91
CA ALA A 628 -21.13 -20.32 -1.24
C ALA A 628 -21.00 -20.29 0.29
N GLU A 629 -19.78 -20.37 0.81
CA GLU A 629 -19.50 -20.28 2.24
C GLU A 629 -19.81 -18.89 2.77
N MET A 630 -19.48 -17.82 2.04
CA MET A 630 -19.85 -16.45 2.43
C MET A 630 -21.37 -16.27 2.41
N ARG A 631 -22.08 -16.76 1.39
CA ARG A 631 -23.55 -16.73 1.33
C ARG A 631 -24.16 -17.43 2.54
N ALA A 632 -23.70 -18.65 2.84
CA ALA A 632 -24.17 -19.40 4.00
C ALA A 632 -23.96 -18.63 5.31
N ALA A 633 -22.79 -18.00 5.51
CA ALA A 633 -22.53 -17.17 6.68
C ALA A 633 -23.46 -15.95 6.77
N ILE A 634 -23.75 -15.27 5.65
CA ILE A 634 -24.68 -14.13 5.61
C ILE A 634 -26.10 -14.58 6.00
N ASP A 635 -26.55 -15.73 5.50
CA ASP A 635 -27.87 -16.30 5.82
C ASP A 635 -27.96 -16.73 7.30
N GLU A 636 -26.97 -17.48 7.79
CA GLU A 636 -26.95 -17.98 9.17
C GLU A 636 -26.95 -16.84 10.21
N LEU A 637 -26.25 -15.74 9.91
CA LEU A 637 -26.10 -14.59 10.82
C LEU A 637 -27.20 -13.52 10.65
N ASP A 638 -28.15 -13.76 9.74
CA ASP A 638 -29.24 -12.83 9.37
C ASP A 638 -28.71 -11.41 9.09
N LEU A 639 -27.76 -11.32 8.15
CA LEU A 639 -27.13 -10.05 7.79
C LEU A 639 -27.86 -9.40 6.61
N ASP A 640 -28.24 -8.12 6.75
CA ASP A 640 -28.65 -7.28 5.62
C ASP A 640 -27.42 -6.82 4.83
N CYS A 641 -26.81 -7.78 4.12
CA CYS A 641 -25.55 -7.62 3.39
C CYS A 641 -25.74 -7.97 1.92
N VAL A 642 -25.14 -7.19 1.02
CA VAL A 642 -24.99 -7.55 -0.40
C VAL A 642 -23.69 -8.35 -0.58
N LEU A 643 -23.75 -9.50 -1.25
CA LEU A 643 -22.58 -10.29 -1.62
C LEU A 643 -22.15 -9.93 -3.06
N MET A 644 -21.04 -9.21 -3.16
CA MET A 644 -20.44 -8.80 -4.43
C MET A 644 -19.24 -9.67 -4.77
N TYR A 645 -19.13 -10.11 -6.03
CA TYR A 645 -17.93 -10.77 -6.53
C TYR A 645 -17.34 -10.00 -7.73
N ASP A 646 -16.19 -9.36 -7.52
CA ASP A 646 -15.35 -8.84 -8.60
C ASP A 646 -14.54 -9.98 -9.24
N MET A 647 -15.07 -10.46 -10.37
CA MET A 647 -14.49 -11.52 -11.17
C MET A 647 -13.55 -10.99 -12.25
N ALA A 648 -13.02 -9.76 -12.16
CA ALA A 648 -12.30 -9.13 -13.27
C ALA A 648 -11.15 -9.97 -13.87
N HIS A 649 -10.37 -10.68 -13.05
CA HIS A 649 -9.29 -11.55 -13.53
C HIS A 649 -9.78 -12.89 -14.06
N VAL A 650 -10.92 -13.39 -13.59
CA VAL A 650 -11.44 -14.74 -13.90
C VAL A 650 -12.72 -14.71 -14.73
N LEU A 651 -13.16 -13.53 -15.21
CA LEU A 651 -14.42 -13.33 -15.92
C LEU A 651 -14.59 -14.32 -17.07
N GLY A 652 -13.56 -14.52 -17.90
CA GLY A 652 -13.64 -15.45 -19.03
C GLY A 652 -13.62 -16.93 -18.64
N LEU A 653 -13.31 -17.24 -17.37
CA LEU A 653 -13.35 -18.60 -16.82
C LEU A 653 -14.68 -18.92 -16.14
N VAL A 654 -15.49 -17.90 -15.79
CA VAL A 654 -16.79 -18.10 -15.13
C VAL A 654 -17.68 -19.02 -15.97
N GLY A 655 -18.36 -19.92 -15.28
CA GLY A 655 -19.11 -21.00 -15.87
C GLY A 655 -18.75 -22.36 -15.26
N PRO A 656 -19.24 -23.46 -15.85
CA PRO A 656 -19.20 -24.80 -15.25
C PRO A 656 -17.78 -25.40 -15.09
N HIS A 657 -16.76 -24.82 -15.73
CA HIS A 657 -15.39 -25.32 -15.69
C HIS A 657 -14.53 -24.66 -14.61
N PHE A 658 -15.02 -23.61 -13.94
CA PHE A 658 -14.30 -22.90 -12.88
C PHE A 658 -15.20 -22.55 -11.70
N GLN A 659 -16.16 -21.64 -11.91
CA GLN A 659 -17.01 -21.10 -10.83
C GLN A 659 -18.31 -20.51 -11.39
N GLU A 660 -19.44 -20.78 -10.73
CA GLU A 660 -20.78 -20.31 -11.12
C GLU A 660 -21.35 -19.34 -10.06
N PRO A 661 -20.95 -18.06 -10.06
CA PRO A 661 -21.08 -17.16 -8.92
C PRO A 661 -22.52 -16.94 -8.44
N PHE A 662 -23.49 -16.86 -9.36
CA PHE A 662 -24.90 -16.69 -8.99
C PHE A 662 -25.53 -17.97 -8.43
N ARG A 663 -25.10 -19.15 -8.89
CA ARG A 663 -25.53 -20.44 -8.30
C ARG A 663 -24.95 -20.63 -6.91
N GLU A 664 -23.75 -20.12 -6.69
CA GLU A 664 -23.08 -20.13 -5.39
C GLU A 664 -23.60 -19.05 -4.43
N GLY A 665 -24.36 -18.06 -4.93
CA GLY A 665 -25.12 -17.14 -4.09
C GLY A 665 -24.64 -15.68 -4.09
N ALA A 666 -23.78 -15.27 -5.03
CA ALA A 666 -23.49 -13.85 -5.25
C ALA A 666 -24.78 -13.08 -5.61
N ASP A 667 -24.94 -11.88 -5.07
CA ASP A 667 -26.06 -10.99 -5.42
C ASP A 667 -25.74 -10.18 -6.68
N VAL A 668 -24.50 -9.70 -6.77
CA VAL A 668 -23.99 -8.87 -7.86
C VAL A 668 -22.57 -9.30 -8.20
N VAL A 669 -22.24 -9.25 -9.49
CA VAL A 669 -20.89 -9.51 -9.98
C VAL A 669 -20.40 -8.31 -10.77
N THR A 670 -19.10 -8.04 -10.70
CA THR A 670 -18.45 -7.03 -11.53
C THR A 670 -17.25 -7.63 -12.24
N GLY A 671 -16.84 -7.04 -13.36
CA GLY A 671 -15.70 -7.58 -14.10
C GLY A 671 -15.07 -6.59 -15.07
N SER A 672 -13.84 -6.90 -15.45
CA SER A 672 -13.14 -6.29 -16.57
C SER A 672 -13.25 -7.21 -17.79
N THR A 673 -13.69 -6.69 -18.92
CA THR A 673 -13.94 -7.51 -20.11
C THR A 673 -12.70 -7.83 -20.94
N HIS A 674 -11.52 -7.30 -20.60
CA HIS A 674 -10.28 -7.41 -21.39
C HIS A 674 -9.21 -8.33 -20.81
N LYS A 675 -9.48 -8.95 -19.66
CA LYS A 675 -8.59 -9.96 -19.05
C LYS A 675 -8.92 -11.33 -19.63
N THR A 676 -9.17 -12.36 -18.83
CA THR A 676 -9.53 -13.70 -19.32
C THR A 676 -10.74 -13.74 -20.27
N PHE A 677 -11.65 -12.75 -20.23
CA PHE A 677 -12.78 -12.62 -21.17
C PHE A 677 -12.36 -12.18 -22.59
N TYR A 678 -11.13 -11.69 -22.77
CA TYR A 678 -10.49 -11.29 -24.03
C TYR A 678 -11.29 -10.35 -24.95
N GLY A 679 -12.22 -9.59 -24.39
CA GLY A 679 -12.91 -8.48 -25.05
C GLY A 679 -12.21 -7.14 -24.91
N THR A 680 -12.89 -6.06 -25.31
CA THR A 680 -12.33 -4.70 -25.26
C THR A 680 -12.21 -4.19 -23.82
N GLN A 681 -11.43 -3.13 -23.60
CA GLN A 681 -11.23 -2.54 -22.26
C GLN A 681 -12.50 -1.83 -21.77
N ARG A 682 -13.36 -2.58 -21.05
CA ARG A 682 -14.60 -2.08 -20.44
C ARG A 682 -14.84 -2.71 -19.07
N GLY A 683 -15.90 -2.26 -18.39
CA GLY A 683 -16.44 -2.85 -17.18
C GLY A 683 -17.82 -3.43 -17.41
N VAL A 684 -18.20 -4.43 -16.64
CA VAL A 684 -19.55 -5.01 -16.65
C VAL A 684 -20.05 -5.19 -15.22
N ILE A 685 -21.36 -5.04 -15.02
CA ILE A 685 -22.07 -5.44 -13.80
C ILE A 685 -23.15 -6.42 -14.19
N GLY A 686 -23.21 -7.58 -13.52
CA GLY A 686 -24.30 -8.54 -13.63
C GLY A 686 -25.05 -8.68 -12.30
N SER A 687 -26.33 -8.99 -12.35
CA SER A 687 -27.18 -9.17 -11.15
C SER A 687 -28.15 -10.33 -11.33
N ARG A 688 -28.44 -11.04 -10.24
CA ARG A 688 -29.48 -12.08 -10.19
C ARG A 688 -30.89 -11.53 -9.93
N PHE A 689 -31.00 -10.25 -9.55
CA PHE A 689 -32.28 -9.68 -9.13
C PHE A 689 -33.24 -9.55 -10.32
N THR A 690 -34.48 -9.99 -10.12
CA THR A 690 -35.62 -9.74 -11.01
C THR A 690 -36.56 -8.71 -10.39
N GLU A 691 -37.52 -8.18 -11.15
CA GLU A 691 -38.46 -7.16 -10.66
C GLU A 691 -39.27 -7.59 -9.43
N ASP A 692 -39.46 -8.89 -9.24
CA ASP A 692 -40.17 -9.47 -8.09
C ASP A 692 -39.30 -9.56 -6.82
N ASP A 693 -37.98 -9.34 -6.91
CA ASP A 693 -37.08 -9.36 -5.77
C ASP A 693 -37.23 -8.09 -4.91
N THR A 694 -37.26 -8.27 -3.58
CA THR A 694 -37.30 -7.15 -2.62
C THR A 694 -36.07 -6.23 -2.70
N ARG A 695 -34.97 -6.74 -3.25
CA ARG A 695 -33.73 -6.00 -3.49
C ARG A 695 -33.61 -5.44 -4.90
N PHE A 696 -34.59 -5.62 -5.79
CA PHE A 696 -34.57 -5.02 -7.13
C PHE A 696 -34.33 -3.49 -7.15
N PRO A 697 -34.79 -2.68 -6.17
CA PRO A 697 -34.46 -1.25 -6.14
C PRO A 697 -32.95 -0.94 -6.03
N PHE A 698 -32.12 -1.90 -5.60
CA PHE A 698 -30.66 -1.79 -5.67
C PHE A 698 -30.17 -1.91 -7.11
N TRP A 699 -30.73 -2.82 -7.91
CA TRP A 699 -30.41 -2.92 -9.34
C TRP A 699 -30.82 -1.64 -10.09
N GLU A 700 -32.02 -1.10 -9.84
CA GLU A 700 -32.40 0.19 -10.43
C GLU A 700 -31.44 1.32 -10.00
N ALA A 701 -30.87 1.24 -8.78
CA ALA A 701 -29.85 2.18 -8.35
C ALA A 701 -28.56 2.00 -9.16
N VAL A 702 -28.12 0.77 -9.44
CA VAL A 702 -26.96 0.49 -10.31
C VAL A 702 -27.14 1.16 -11.67
N GLU A 703 -28.29 0.99 -12.33
CA GLU A 703 -28.55 1.58 -13.65
C GLU A 703 -28.52 3.12 -13.60
N ARG A 704 -29.18 3.74 -12.60
CA ARG A 704 -29.15 5.21 -12.40
C ARG A 704 -27.75 5.74 -12.08
N ARG A 705 -26.93 4.95 -11.40
CA ARG A 705 -25.54 5.31 -11.04
C ARG A 705 -24.57 5.01 -12.18
N ALA A 706 -24.90 4.12 -13.10
CA ALA A 706 -24.18 3.94 -14.35
C ALA A 706 -24.43 5.15 -15.27
N PHE A 707 -25.69 5.42 -15.61
CA PHE A 707 -26.10 6.62 -16.34
C PHE A 707 -27.26 7.34 -15.64
N PRO A 708 -27.18 8.66 -15.41
CA PRO A 708 -26.10 9.58 -15.80
C PRO A 708 -24.97 9.68 -14.76
N GLY A 709 -24.84 8.71 -13.85
CA GLY A 709 -23.93 8.82 -12.71
C GLY A 709 -22.44 8.68 -13.05
N ALA A 710 -22.04 7.61 -13.74
CA ALA A 710 -20.65 7.26 -13.99
C ALA A 710 -20.21 7.55 -15.43
N VAL A 711 -21.13 7.44 -16.38
CA VAL A 711 -20.92 7.76 -17.79
C VAL A 711 -21.98 8.74 -18.29
N SER A 712 -21.61 9.56 -19.27
CA SER A 712 -22.57 10.30 -20.10
C SER A 712 -22.74 9.53 -21.43
N ASN A 713 -21.89 9.78 -22.43
CA ASN A 713 -21.70 8.90 -23.57
C ASN A 713 -20.78 7.75 -23.17
N HIS A 714 -21.15 6.53 -23.54
CA HIS A 714 -20.30 5.38 -23.32
C HIS A 714 -19.49 5.08 -24.60
N HIS A 715 -18.29 4.50 -24.51
CA HIS A 715 -17.38 4.38 -25.66
C HIS A 715 -17.88 3.39 -26.73
N LEU A 716 -18.69 3.85 -27.68
CA LEU A 716 -19.49 2.99 -28.56
C LEU A 716 -18.66 2.09 -29.50
N GLY A 717 -17.49 2.55 -29.97
CA GLY A 717 -16.58 1.71 -30.77
C GLY A 717 -16.15 0.46 -30.01
N THR A 718 -15.61 0.62 -28.81
CA THR A 718 -15.23 -0.52 -27.96
C THR A 718 -16.42 -1.38 -27.52
N LEU A 719 -17.63 -0.83 -27.44
CA LEU A 719 -18.84 -1.60 -27.17
C LEU A 719 -19.15 -2.57 -28.33
N LEU A 720 -19.06 -2.10 -29.57
CA LEU A 720 -19.22 -2.94 -30.76
C LEU A 720 -18.15 -4.04 -30.81
N GLY A 721 -16.90 -3.70 -30.53
CA GLY A 721 -15.84 -4.70 -30.39
C GLY A 721 -16.11 -5.71 -29.27
N LEU A 722 -16.69 -5.28 -28.15
CA LEU A 722 -17.05 -6.18 -27.05
C LEU A 722 -18.15 -7.16 -27.43
N LEU A 723 -19.15 -6.73 -28.22
CA LEU A 723 -20.18 -7.63 -28.74
C LEU A 723 -19.56 -8.78 -29.55
N MET A 724 -18.62 -8.46 -30.45
CA MET A 724 -17.90 -9.48 -31.21
C MET A 724 -17.13 -10.45 -30.30
N ALA A 725 -16.48 -9.92 -29.26
CA ALA A 725 -15.75 -10.76 -28.29
C ALA A 725 -16.70 -11.63 -27.44
N ALA A 726 -17.91 -11.17 -27.14
CA ALA A 726 -18.91 -11.95 -26.43
C ALA A 726 -19.39 -13.15 -27.27
N TYR A 727 -19.60 -12.95 -28.59
CA TYR A 727 -19.88 -14.06 -29.50
C TYR A 727 -18.73 -15.08 -29.54
N GLU A 728 -17.47 -14.62 -29.62
CA GLU A 728 -16.30 -15.50 -29.55
C GLU A 728 -16.29 -16.28 -28.22
N MET A 729 -16.46 -15.60 -27.09
CA MET A 729 -16.45 -16.25 -25.79
C MET A 729 -17.54 -17.32 -25.66
N ASN A 730 -18.79 -17.00 -26.01
CA ASN A 730 -19.89 -17.95 -25.93
C ASN A 730 -19.71 -19.13 -26.89
N ALA A 731 -19.11 -18.93 -28.06
CA ALA A 731 -18.82 -20.01 -29.00
C ALA A 731 -17.71 -20.95 -28.53
N PHE A 732 -16.70 -20.43 -27.82
CA PHE A 732 -15.46 -21.17 -27.55
C PHE A 732 -15.22 -21.56 -26.09
N ARG A 733 -15.97 -21.02 -25.13
CA ARG A 733 -15.74 -21.21 -23.67
C ARG A 733 -15.56 -22.67 -23.24
N GLU A 734 -16.33 -23.59 -23.80
CA GLU A 734 -16.31 -25.02 -23.44
C GLU A 734 -14.95 -25.70 -23.73
N THR A 735 -14.15 -25.13 -24.63
CA THR A 735 -12.80 -25.63 -24.94
C THR A 735 -11.72 -24.73 -24.37
N TYR A 736 -11.95 -23.41 -24.37
CA TYR A 736 -10.99 -22.42 -23.89
C TYR A 736 -10.76 -22.52 -22.36
N GLN A 737 -11.84 -22.54 -21.57
CA GLN A 737 -11.75 -22.51 -20.11
C GLN A 737 -10.95 -23.69 -19.53
N PRO A 738 -11.27 -24.96 -19.85
CA PRO A 738 -10.48 -26.09 -19.35
C PRO A 738 -9.04 -26.09 -19.86
N ALA A 739 -8.79 -25.61 -21.10
CA ALA A 739 -7.45 -25.50 -21.64
C ALA A 739 -6.59 -24.50 -20.86
N VAL A 740 -7.13 -23.32 -20.51
CA VAL A 740 -6.42 -22.31 -19.71
C VAL A 740 -6.06 -22.86 -18.34
N ILE A 741 -6.99 -23.51 -17.64
CA ILE A 741 -6.74 -24.07 -16.30
C ILE A 741 -5.71 -25.21 -16.36
N ALA A 742 -5.82 -26.10 -17.35
CA ALA A 742 -4.87 -27.18 -17.55
C ALA A 742 -3.46 -26.65 -17.87
N ASN A 743 -3.35 -25.64 -18.74
CA ASN A 743 -2.10 -25.00 -19.09
C ASN A 743 -1.44 -24.30 -17.90
N ALA A 744 -2.20 -23.61 -17.05
CA ALA A 744 -1.66 -22.93 -15.87
C ALA A 744 -1.07 -23.94 -14.87
N ARG A 745 -1.78 -25.03 -14.59
CA ARG A 745 -1.29 -26.14 -13.75
C ARG A 745 -0.05 -26.80 -14.32
N ALA A 746 -0.03 -27.06 -15.63
CA ALA A 746 1.13 -27.66 -16.29
C ALA A 746 2.34 -26.71 -16.25
N PHE A 747 2.13 -25.42 -16.49
CA PHE A 747 3.18 -24.41 -16.45
C PHE A 747 3.78 -24.27 -15.04
N ALA A 748 2.92 -24.19 -14.01
CA ALA A 748 3.37 -24.13 -12.62
C ALA A 748 4.23 -25.33 -12.23
N ARG A 749 3.78 -26.55 -12.56
CA ARG A 749 4.56 -27.78 -12.34
C ARG A 749 5.88 -27.78 -13.10
N ALA A 750 5.89 -27.33 -14.35
CA ALA A 750 7.12 -27.29 -15.14
C ALA A 750 8.15 -26.30 -14.61
N LEU A 751 7.71 -25.16 -14.04
CA LEU A 751 8.59 -24.21 -13.36
C LEU A 751 9.20 -24.82 -12.08
N ASP A 752 8.38 -25.52 -11.29
CA ASP A 752 8.82 -26.25 -10.09
C ASP A 752 9.80 -27.38 -10.44
N ASP A 753 9.49 -28.18 -11.47
CA ASP A 753 10.39 -29.23 -12.01
C ASP A 753 11.73 -28.66 -12.52
N CYS A 754 11.73 -27.38 -12.93
CA CYS A 754 12.94 -26.64 -13.30
C CYS A 754 13.77 -26.14 -12.10
N GLY A 755 13.29 -26.36 -10.87
CA GLY A 755 13.91 -25.92 -9.62
C GLY A 755 13.68 -24.44 -9.30
N LEU A 756 12.62 -23.84 -9.85
CA LEU A 756 12.20 -22.49 -9.50
C LEU A 756 11.11 -22.55 -8.41
N GLU A 757 11.07 -21.56 -7.53
CA GLU A 757 10.15 -21.55 -6.40
C GLU A 757 8.77 -21.02 -6.81
N VAL A 758 7.78 -21.90 -6.88
CA VAL A 758 6.41 -21.58 -7.32
C VAL A 758 5.48 -21.48 -6.11
N SER A 759 4.78 -20.34 -5.97
CA SER A 759 3.84 -20.13 -4.87
C SER A 759 2.51 -20.84 -5.13
N GLY A 760 1.84 -21.29 -4.06
CA GLY A 760 0.55 -21.97 -4.11
C GLY A 760 0.63 -23.40 -3.55
N ASP A 761 -0.51 -24.10 -3.51
CA ASP A 761 -0.60 -25.46 -2.95
C ASP A 761 -0.11 -26.53 -3.97
N PRO A 762 1.02 -27.21 -3.73
CA PRO A 762 1.53 -28.24 -4.65
C PRO A 762 0.56 -29.41 -4.85
N GLN A 763 -0.28 -29.73 -3.86
CA GLN A 763 -1.29 -30.79 -3.96
C GLN A 763 -2.39 -30.42 -4.96
N ALA A 764 -2.74 -29.13 -5.05
CA ALA A 764 -3.63 -28.58 -6.06
C ALA A 764 -2.95 -28.35 -7.43
N GLY A 765 -1.63 -28.60 -7.54
CA GLY A 765 -0.83 -28.22 -8.71
C GLY A 765 -0.53 -26.73 -8.77
N PHE A 766 -0.37 -26.09 -7.60
CA PHE A 766 -0.07 -24.68 -7.34
C PHE A 766 -1.20 -23.69 -7.67
N THR A 767 -1.99 -23.95 -8.70
CA THR A 767 -3.05 -23.04 -9.15
C THR A 767 -4.29 -23.77 -9.66
N GLU A 768 -5.43 -23.13 -9.49
CA GLU A 768 -6.74 -23.57 -9.99
C GLU A 768 -7.34 -22.55 -10.97
N THR A 769 -6.57 -21.54 -11.37
CA THR A 769 -7.01 -20.45 -12.26
C THR A 769 -6.12 -20.37 -13.52
N HIS A 770 -6.05 -19.20 -14.15
CA HIS A 770 -5.11 -18.92 -15.24
C HIS A 770 -3.74 -18.40 -14.80
N GLN A 771 -3.54 -18.12 -13.51
CA GLN A 771 -2.34 -17.47 -13.00
C GLN A 771 -1.34 -18.45 -12.41
N VAL A 772 -0.06 -18.09 -12.49
CA VAL A 772 1.06 -18.75 -11.81
C VAL A 772 1.90 -17.67 -11.12
N LEU A 773 2.28 -17.91 -9.87
CA LEU A 773 3.16 -17.04 -9.10
C LEU A 773 4.53 -17.70 -8.94
N LEU A 774 5.59 -16.93 -9.15
CA LEU A 774 6.96 -17.38 -9.03
C LEU A 774 7.73 -16.47 -8.07
N GLU A 775 8.32 -17.04 -7.04
CA GLU A 775 9.19 -16.30 -6.12
C GLU A 775 10.58 -16.11 -6.74
N VAL A 776 11.08 -14.88 -6.68
CA VAL A 776 12.42 -14.47 -7.15
C VAL A 776 13.25 -13.81 -6.05
N GLY A 777 12.68 -13.67 -4.86
CA GLY A 777 13.32 -13.14 -3.65
C GLY A 777 13.03 -11.66 -3.41
N TYR A 778 12.96 -11.28 -2.13
CA TYR A 778 12.60 -9.95 -1.66
C TYR A 778 13.26 -8.80 -2.45
N SER A 779 12.46 -7.87 -2.97
CA SER A 779 12.87 -6.71 -3.79
C SER A 779 13.54 -7.02 -5.14
N ARG A 780 13.56 -8.28 -5.60
CA ARG A 780 14.20 -8.69 -6.88
C ARG A 780 13.23 -8.79 -8.05
N GLY A 781 11.93 -8.67 -7.82
CA GLY A 781 10.87 -8.72 -8.83
C GLY A 781 11.12 -7.82 -10.04
N PRO A 782 11.39 -6.50 -9.87
CA PRO A 782 11.59 -5.58 -10.98
C PRO A 782 12.78 -5.98 -11.87
N GLN A 783 13.90 -6.33 -11.25
CA GLN A 783 15.10 -6.77 -11.97
C GLN A 783 14.85 -8.08 -12.74
N ALA A 784 14.16 -9.04 -12.12
CA ALA A 784 13.82 -10.30 -12.76
C ALA A 784 12.88 -10.10 -13.97
N ALA A 785 11.85 -9.27 -13.83
CA ALA A 785 10.92 -8.92 -14.90
C ALA A 785 11.64 -8.21 -16.06
N ARG A 786 12.57 -7.28 -15.77
CA ARG A 786 13.35 -6.60 -16.80
C ARG A 786 14.24 -7.55 -17.60
N ARG A 787 14.93 -8.48 -16.91
CA ARG A 787 15.77 -9.50 -17.58
C ARG A 787 14.94 -10.41 -18.48
N LEU A 788 13.72 -10.75 -18.08
CA LEU A 788 12.78 -11.49 -18.93
C LEU A 788 12.36 -10.65 -20.15
N GLU A 789 12.01 -9.38 -19.96
CA GLU A 789 11.58 -8.47 -21.03
C GLU A 789 12.67 -8.30 -22.10
N GLU A 790 13.92 -8.13 -21.68
CA GLU A 790 15.09 -8.07 -22.58
C GLU A 790 15.24 -9.32 -23.45
N ASN A 791 14.68 -10.45 -22.99
CA ASN A 791 14.63 -11.74 -23.67
C ASN A 791 13.27 -12.04 -24.34
N ASN A 792 12.44 -11.01 -24.55
CA ASN A 792 11.11 -11.12 -25.17
C ASN A 792 10.08 -11.94 -24.38
N ILE A 793 10.23 -12.08 -23.06
CA ILE A 793 9.21 -12.66 -22.19
C ILE A 793 8.76 -11.56 -21.25
N ILE A 794 7.48 -11.20 -21.28
CA ILE A 794 6.99 -10.17 -20.36
C ILE A 794 6.05 -10.75 -19.32
N VAL A 795 6.21 -10.23 -18.12
CA VAL A 795 5.51 -10.62 -16.89
C VAL A 795 5.24 -9.34 -16.12
N ASN A 796 4.45 -9.42 -15.05
CA ASN A 796 4.44 -8.33 -14.08
C ASN A 796 5.08 -8.81 -12.78
N TYR A 797 5.98 -8.02 -12.21
CA TYR A 797 6.40 -8.24 -10.83
C TYR A 797 5.25 -7.86 -9.87
N GLN A 798 5.26 -8.47 -8.70
CA GLN A 798 4.16 -8.38 -7.73
C GLN A 798 4.72 -8.65 -6.33
N ALA A 799 4.19 -7.91 -5.34
CA ALA A 799 4.50 -8.18 -3.94
C ALA A 799 3.89 -9.50 -3.50
N SER A 800 4.66 -10.33 -2.81
CA SER A 800 4.15 -11.53 -2.15
C SER A 800 3.26 -11.13 -0.95
N PRO A 801 2.47 -12.07 -0.40
CA PRO A 801 1.70 -11.83 0.81
C PRO A 801 2.50 -11.39 2.05
N GLU A 802 3.83 -11.52 2.03
CA GLU A 802 4.74 -11.23 3.15
C GLU A 802 5.52 -9.91 2.97
N GLU A 803 5.23 -9.18 1.89
CA GLU A 803 5.98 -7.98 1.48
C GLU A 803 5.16 -6.70 1.63
N GLU A 804 5.83 -5.58 1.86
CA GLU A 804 5.19 -4.31 2.24
C GLU A 804 4.45 -3.64 1.07
N GLY A 805 4.83 -3.97 -0.17
CA GLY A 805 4.21 -3.41 -1.35
C GLY A 805 4.98 -3.63 -2.64
N PHE A 806 4.49 -2.99 -3.71
CA PHE A 806 4.93 -3.24 -5.08
C PHE A 806 6.43 -2.99 -5.33
N THR A 807 7.01 -1.98 -4.68
CA THR A 807 8.44 -1.65 -4.76
C THR A 807 9.33 -2.66 -4.02
N ALA A 808 8.77 -3.39 -3.05
CA ALA A 808 9.42 -4.48 -2.32
C ALA A 808 9.29 -5.83 -3.04
N SER A 809 8.66 -5.87 -4.21
CA SER A 809 8.22 -7.11 -4.84
C SER A 809 9.33 -8.15 -5.00
N GLY A 810 9.07 -9.33 -4.48
CA GLY A 810 9.90 -10.51 -4.60
C GLY A 810 9.27 -11.62 -5.42
N SER A 811 8.12 -11.39 -6.05
CA SER A 811 7.46 -12.37 -6.90
C SER A 811 7.22 -11.86 -8.32
N LEU A 812 7.07 -12.79 -9.26
CA LEU A 812 6.57 -12.57 -10.61
C LEU A 812 5.18 -13.18 -10.72
N ARG A 813 4.22 -12.41 -11.23
CA ARG A 813 2.88 -12.87 -11.54
C ARG A 813 2.75 -13.08 -13.04
N MET A 814 2.41 -14.31 -13.40
CA MET A 814 2.29 -14.78 -14.78
C MET A 814 0.89 -15.32 -15.05
N GLY A 815 0.46 -15.32 -16.31
CA GLY A 815 -0.79 -15.89 -16.76
C GLY A 815 -0.67 -16.53 -18.13
N VAL A 816 -1.40 -17.62 -18.32
CA VAL A 816 -1.29 -18.46 -19.54
C VAL A 816 -2.34 -18.15 -20.60
N SER A 817 -3.33 -17.31 -20.29
CA SER A 817 -4.53 -17.12 -21.10
C SER A 817 -4.25 -16.64 -22.52
N GLU A 818 -3.39 -15.63 -22.69
CA GLU A 818 -3.10 -15.10 -24.03
C GLU A 818 -2.43 -16.15 -24.90
N MET A 819 -1.40 -16.79 -24.37
CA MET A 819 -0.64 -17.78 -25.13
C MET A 819 -1.47 -19.06 -25.41
N THR A 820 -2.37 -19.42 -24.49
CA THR A 820 -3.40 -20.43 -24.75
C THR A 820 -4.25 -20.01 -25.94
N ARG A 821 -4.60 -18.71 -26.07
CA ARG A 821 -5.38 -18.19 -27.20
C ARG A 821 -4.70 -18.39 -28.55
N PHE A 822 -3.36 -18.38 -28.56
CA PHE A 822 -2.53 -18.67 -29.74
C PHE A 822 -2.20 -20.17 -29.92
N GLY A 823 -2.79 -21.05 -29.10
CA GLY A 823 -2.70 -22.50 -29.25
C GLY A 823 -1.56 -23.17 -28.48
N MET A 824 -0.89 -22.49 -27.54
CA MET A 824 0.05 -23.17 -26.63
C MET A 824 -0.69 -24.19 -25.76
N GLY A 825 -0.13 -25.40 -25.67
CA GLY A 825 -0.58 -26.47 -24.78
C GLY A 825 0.39 -26.77 -23.64
N PRO A 826 0.11 -27.80 -22.82
CA PRO A 826 0.91 -28.14 -21.64
C PRO A 826 2.40 -28.36 -21.91
N GLU A 827 2.74 -29.07 -23.00
CA GLU A 827 4.14 -29.34 -23.37
C GLU A 827 4.90 -28.06 -23.76
N ASP A 828 4.22 -27.12 -24.42
CA ASP A 828 4.80 -25.84 -24.83
C ASP A 828 5.12 -24.95 -23.63
N PHE A 829 4.25 -24.97 -22.61
CA PHE A 829 4.54 -24.30 -21.34
C PHE A 829 5.69 -24.97 -20.58
N GLY A 830 5.92 -26.27 -20.77
CA GLY A 830 7.11 -26.96 -20.30
C GLY A 830 8.39 -26.41 -20.92
N GLU A 831 8.44 -26.28 -22.26
CA GLU A 831 9.57 -25.68 -22.97
C GLU A 831 9.80 -24.21 -22.55
N LEU A 832 8.72 -23.45 -22.35
CA LEU A 832 8.79 -22.07 -21.88
C LEU A 832 9.35 -21.95 -20.45
N ALA A 833 9.01 -22.87 -19.55
CA ALA A 833 9.55 -22.90 -18.19
C ALA A 833 11.08 -23.05 -18.19
N GLU A 834 11.63 -23.88 -19.08
CA GLU A 834 13.08 -24.01 -19.24
C GLU A 834 13.75 -22.71 -19.71
N LEU A 835 13.12 -21.98 -20.65
CA LEU A 835 13.61 -20.68 -21.11
C LEU A 835 13.60 -19.63 -19.99
N ILE A 836 12.55 -19.61 -19.17
CA ILE A 836 12.45 -18.71 -18.01
C ILE A 836 13.55 -19.03 -16.98
N ARG A 837 13.76 -20.32 -16.67
CA ARG A 837 14.86 -20.77 -15.79
C ARG A 837 16.22 -20.30 -16.33
N ASP A 838 16.48 -20.46 -17.63
CA ASP A 838 17.74 -20.06 -18.24
C ASP A 838 18.02 -18.55 -18.08
N VAL A 839 16.97 -17.71 -18.18
CA VAL A 839 17.05 -16.25 -17.96
C VAL A 839 17.32 -15.94 -16.49
N LEU A 840 16.49 -16.46 -15.58
CA LEU A 840 16.51 -16.09 -14.16
C LEU A 840 17.78 -16.57 -13.45
N THR A 841 18.27 -17.77 -13.79
CA THR A 841 19.54 -18.30 -13.25
C THR A 841 20.78 -17.65 -13.84
N GLY A 842 20.62 -16.73 -14.82
CA GLY A 842 21.68 -15.90 -15.37
C GLY A 842 22.70 -16.63 -16.24
N ARG A 843 22.33 -17.78 -16.81
CA ARG A 843 23.28 -18.64 -17.54
C ARG A 843 23.39 -18.28 -19.03
N MET A 844 22.35 -17.72 -19.67
CA MET A 844 22.34 -17.45 -21.11
C MET A 844 21.34 -16.35 -21.50
N THR A 845 21.64 -15.55 -22.54
CA THR A 845 20.62 -14.77 -23.27
C THR A 845 19.83 -15.71 -24.20
N VAL A 846 18.51 -15.72 -24.10
CA VAL A 846 17.63 -16.62 -24.87
C VAL A 846 16.70 -15.88 -25.84
N LYS A 847 16.83 -14.56 -25.99
CA LYS A 847 16.00 -13.71 -26.87
C LYS A 847 15.70 -14.32 -28.25
N ALA A 848 16.73 -14.81 -28.94
CA ALA A 848 16.56 -15.43 -30.27
C ALA A 848 15.81 -16.77 -30.22
N ARG A 849 16.02 -17.58 -29.17
CA ARG A 849 15.29 -18.84 -28.94
C ARG A 849 13.82 -18.55 -28.65
N VAL A 850 13.53 -17.53 -27.83
CA VAL A 850 12.15 -17.10 -27.52
C VAL A 850 11.44 -16.61 -28.78
N ALA A 851 12.10 -15.78 -29.61
CA ALA A 851 11.51 -15.32 -30.87
C ALA A 851 11.25 -16.48 -31.84
N GLU A 852 12.15 -17.47 -31.93
CA GLU A 852 11.93 -18.66 -32.75
C GLU A 852 10.78 -19.52 -32.21
N PHE A 853 10.72 -19.72 -30.89
CA PHE A 853 9.63 -20.43 -30.23
C PHE A 853 8.28 -19.75 -30.49
N ARG A 854 8.21 -18.41 -30.39
CA ARG A 854 7.01 -17.62 -30.63
C ARG A 854 6.43 -17.80 -32.04
N LYS A 855 7.25 -18.06 -33.07
CA LYS A 855 6.79 -18.28 -34.46
C LYS A 855 5.82 -19.44 -34.61
N ARG A 856 5.84 -20.42 -33.68
CA ARG A 856 4.89 -21.54 -33.64
C ARG A 856 3.46 -21.09 -33.30
N PHE A 857 3.29 -19.89 -32.73
CA PHE A 857 2.05 -19.42 -32.10
C PHE A 857 1.60 -18.04 -32.59
N ILE A 858 1.80 -17.71 -33.86
CA ILE A 858 1.38 -16.41 -34.42
C ILE A 858 -0.10 -16.37 -34.87
N GLU A 859 -0.70 -17.54 -35.08
CA GLU A 859 -2.09 -17.68 -35.49
C GLU A 859 -3.00 -17.85 -34.27
N MET A 860 -4.06 -17.04 -34.17
CA MET A 860 -5.01 -17.08 -33.06
C MET A 860 -6.07 -18.17 -33.26
N ARG A 861 -6.41 -18.92 -32.20
CA ARG A 861 -7.29 -20.11 -32.29
C ARG A 861 -8.72 -19.88 -31.81
N TYR A 862 -8.91 -19.16 -30.70
CA TYR A 862 -10.24 -18.92 -30.11
C TYR A 862 -10.84 -17.61 -30.63
N CYS A 863 -11.03 -17.55 -31.95
CA CYS A 863 -11.70 -16.50 -32.69
C CYS A 863 -12.26 -17.08 -34.00
N PHE A 864 -13.21 -16.40 -34.62
CA PHE A 864 -13.71 -16.80 -35.94
C PHE A 864 -12.69 -16.46 -37.04
N ASN A 865 -12.44 -17.41 -37.94
CA ASN A 865 -11.45 -17.32 -39.02
C ASN A 865 -11.93 -17.95 -40.34
N GLU A 866 -13.24 -17.93 -40.59
CA GLU A 866 -13.83 -18.45 -41.83
C GLU A 866 -13.57 -17.51 -43.02
N ASP A 867 -13.39 -18.06 -44.23
CA ASP A 867 -13.05 -17.31 -45.45
C ASP A 867 -14.01 -16.14 -45.75
N ASP A 868 -15.33 -16.31 -45.55
CA ASP A 868 -16.33 -15.23 -45.75
C ASP A 868 -16.16 -14.09 -44.74
N LEU A 869 -15.73 -14.39 -43.51
CA LEU A 869 -15.46 -13.37 -42.51
C LEU A 869 -14.21 -12.57 -42.87
N GLU A 870 -13.18 -13.22 -43.42
CA GLU A 870 -11.97 -12.53 -43.87
C GLU A 870 -12.26 -11.53 -44.99
N GLU A 871 -13.08 -11.90 -45.98
CA GLU A 871 -13.53 -10.97 -47.04
C GLU A 871 -14.25 -9.75 -46.46
N ARG A 872 -15.16 -9.96 -45.50
CA ARG A 872 -15.89 -8.86 -44.83
C ARG A 872 -14.98 -7.96 -44.00
N LEU A 873 -14.00 -8.53 -43.29
CA LEU A 873 -13.03 -7.76 -42.52
C LEU A 873 -12.12 -6.94 -43.42
N ASN A 874 -11.70 -7.48 -44.57
CA ASN A 874 -10.95 -6.71 -45.56
C ASN A 874 -11.78 -5.53 -46.11
N ALA A 875 -13.06 -5.74 -46.40
CA ALA A 875 -13.95 -4.66 -46.81
C ALA A 875 -14.11 -3.58 -45.72
N LEU A 876 -14.18 -3.95 -44.44
CA LEU A 876 -14.17 -2.98 -43.34
C LEU A 876 -12.83 -2.25 -43.21
N HIS A 877 -11.71 -2.94 -43.44
CA HIS A 877 -10.38 -2.35 -43.36
C HIS A 877 -10.16 -1.29 -44.45
N GLU A 878 -10.68 -1.50 -45.65
CA GLU A 878 -10.62 -0.51 -46.75
C GLU A 878 -11.38 0.79 -46.46
N LEU A 879 -12.28 0.79 -45.46
CA LEU A 879 -13.05 1.98 -45.08
C LEU A 879 -12.33 2.89 -44.06
N VAL A 880 -11.18 2.49 -43.51
CA VAL A 880 -10.47 3.24 -42.43
C VAL A 880 -9.04 3.62 -42.75
#